data_AF-A0A812TFT5-F1
#
_entry.id   AF-A0A812TFT5-F1
#
_cell.length_a   1.000
_cell.length_b   1.000
_cell.length_c   1.000
_cell.angle_alpha   90.00
_cell.angle_beta   90.00
_cell.angle_gamma   90.00
#
_symmetry.space_group_name_H-M   'P 1'
#
loop_
_entity.id
_entity.type
_entity.pdbx_description
1 polymer ?
#
loop_
_entity_poly.entity_id
_entity_poly.type
_entity_poly.pdbx_seq_one_letter_code
_entity_poly.pdbx_strand_id
1 'polypeptide(L)'
;MGYEINKLSQMQASAVQLHAKSQIHMAAVKAFESPDLPLQALLPRSKCDADLLKGAVPQPGDWLGAFRAAQSPVSFLKAEKQCQTAAYASIRSTYSKRRQLKQMTSIMVEVTRQRKRQAILNAAHISIAIDDRSPYRVVRFRTCRPRIQIQGEESESAPESASPLVEEGILAVLNGCLPVDNMEQLDDDYSEKLAESMKTAIQRLATPLGSEADQSVINAFYEKVTSVATDGAKSMRKAALIMESQIFPNMRLALPDRAHQIRRASIPLTLENRFRTFWDNVFSKRHALVPDLQNSAQWQMRFQTMENELKGQSQDDELPGGLKKALRTLSFAKQRFDSMATPASKFVALVQPFALLLAHQSTDQRLDPQVRWRSQEMLQAMDAELVLVAGLSADFSGEVLRFVRQHDVRSHDISRTLQERDEFLRRLDKLFIQGHILDESTESFAHMACRNAISAGAIQYGNRMHDLWGPMGKKKCQDIMSSVQAVTDSCRSRIVTDMSANDPEMAFAIFNLQGWCQGRATDPEHRERRFKMLKQLCRLLKLPYEATKLEFEGVLAELLEDTDSVKQAGANSDNRPLWARALGDGKPLSQCHDELQYLPELLAFYLSVLDGECGVERDLASLCKTLEQHQGPTDAEALTASELLELRLDGPKTESDVFTQVSVPASSSGPVAVGGTGTLEFTDYSRACARLWVDFFGRRFALYKNLAPADRSETRTDVGVKRGPRKGTFAAILEKQRQSIKQLVSTGVGVRARKSFVRKECQRMKKNPAWNAKLEKFHKTTQNRAEQSQLNRIRLFQGRPATKPQVRQGRVFEKTPQLTPKVTASTLVLDLGKKSPQTSCWGTMHRPANPESVSYKEIRKAHIVIVDSVSRVEQGMVHLYISVVALGLGLVTSADWDRVESRESRIRYYDPSCSSVSAKLYIADSFNAEFPSTAKLLRHHCQNREDSWTSVSRRDDADYCVNSFESLHNFLVHVRRLSKRNAPGTRPGQGSGWHFGVAVPLLKKPPRSGRQSAD
;
A
#
# COMPACT_ATOMS: atom_id res chain seq x y z
N MET A 1 40.76 -11.03 43.15
CA MET A 1 40.71 -11.90 44.34
C MET A 1 42.10 -12.49 44.54
N GLY A 2 42.88 -11.92 45.46
CA GLY A 2 44.15 -12.53 45.89
C GLY A 2 43.84 -13.59 46.92
N TYR A 3 44.34 -14.80 46.74
CA TYR A 3 44.31 -15.83 47.78
C TYR A 3 45.47 -15.56 48.73
N GLU A 4 45.18 -15.39 50.01
CA GLU A 4 46.19 -15.32 51.06
C GLU A 4 46.69 -16.76 51.33
N ILE A 5 47.96 -17.01 51.03
CA ILE A 5 48.57 -18.34 51.15
C ILE A 5 49.21 -18.43 52.53
N ASN A 6 48.59 -19.19 53.44
CA ASN A 6 48.99 -19.25 54.84
C ASN A 6 49.82 -20.51 55.18
N LYS A 7 49.98 -21.47 54.24
CA LYS A 7 50.76 -22.71 54.43
C LYS A 7 51.45 -23.17 53.15
N LEU A 8 52.63 -23.79 53.28
CA LEU A 8 53.44 -24.33 52.17
C LEU A 8 52.67 -25.34 51.28
N SER A 9 51.80 -26.16 51.88
CA SER A 9 50.95 -27.12 51.19
C SER A 9 49.86 -26.47 50.33
N GLN A 10 49.39 -25.27 50.71
CA GLN A 10 48.46 -24.48 49.89
C GLN A 10 49.17 -23.90 48.66
N MET A 11 50.47 -23.63 48.77
CA MET A 11 51.29 -23.15 47.66
C MET A 11 51.46 -24.22 46.57
N GLN A 12 51.70 -25.48 46.96
CA GLN A 12 51.78 -26.61 46.02
C GLN A 12 50.43 -26.89 45.35
N ALA A 13 49.33 -26.90 46.11
CA ALA A 13 47.99 -27.07 45.54
C ALA A 13 47.62 -25.91 44.58
N SER A 14 48.00 -24.68 44.92
CA SER A 14 47.80 -23.51 44.06
C SER A 14 48.64 -23.58 42.79
N ALA A 15 49.91 -24.00 42.88
CA ALA A 15 50.79 -24.18 41.73
C ALA A 15 50.29 -25.28 40.79
N VAL A 16 49.79 -26.41 41.32
CA VAL A 16 49.18 -27.48 40.53
C VAL A 16 47.88 -27.00 39.87
N GLN A 17 47.04 -26.24 40.59
CA GLN A 17 45.84 -25.65 39.99
C GLN A 17 46.16 -24.59 38.92
N LEU A 18 47.23 -23.82 39.10
CA LEU A 18 47.72 -22.85 38.10
C LEU A 18 48.29 -23.56 36.88
N HIS A 19 49.06 -24.64 37.08
CA HIS A 19 49.57 -25.48 36.00
C HIS A 19 48.43 -26.15 35.24
N ALA A 20 47.45 -26.75 35.93
CA ALA A 20 46.28 -27.36 35.30
C ALA A 20 45.43 -26.35 34.49
N LYS A 21 45.46 -25.07 34.90
CA LYS A 21 44.83 -23.95 34.18
C LYS A 21 45.73 -23.31 33.13
N SER A 22 47.00 -23.72 33.04
CA SER A 22 47.93 -23.17 32.05
C SER A 22 47.55 -23.61 30.65
N GLN A 23 47.75 -22.73 29.67
CA GLN A 23 47.43 -23.01 28.28
C GLN A 23 48.20 -24.22 27.74
N ILE A 24 49.46 -24.38 28.17
CA ILE A 24 50.33 -25.48 27.80
C ILE A 24 49.75 -26.81 28.31
N HIS A 25 49.31 -26.86 29.57
CA HIS A 25 48.73 -28.08 30.12
C HIS A 25 47.39 -28.44 29.45
N MET A 26 46.50 -27.45 29.23
CA MET A 26 45.24 -27.70 28.53
C MET A 26 45.44 -28.14 27.07
N ALA A 27 46.42 -27.56 26.38
CA ALA A 27 46.77 -27.98 25.02
C ALA A 27 47.39 -29.40 25.02
N ALA A 28 48.23 -29.72 26.00
CA ALA A 28 48.83 -31.04 26.16
C ALA A 28 47.77 -32.13 26.48
N VAL A 29 46.82 -31.84 27.37
CA VAL A 29 45.71 -32.76 27.68
C VAL A 29 44.82 -32.97 26.46
N LYS A 30 44.49 -31.91 25.70
CA LYS A 30 43.72 -32.06 24.46
C LYS A 30 44.49 -32.76 23.35
N ALA A 31 45.81 -32.54 23.24
CA ALA A 31 46.66 -33.28 22.32
C ALA A 31 46.67 -34.77 22.67
N PHE A 32 46.64 -35.10 23.96
CA PHE A 32 46.53 -36.48 24.44
C PHE A 32 45.15 -37.08 24.17
N GLU A 33 44.07 -36.34 24.41
CA GLU A 33 42.68 -36.78 24.18
C GLU A 33 42.30 -36.83 22.69
N SER A 34 43.02 -36.11 21.83
CA SER A 34 42.73 -36.00 20.39
C SER A 34 44.03 -35.86 19.59
N PRO A 35 44.82 -36.96 19.49
CA PRO A 35 46.16 -36.93 18.89
C PRO A 35 46.14 -36.58 17.39
N ASP A 36 45.01 -36.77 16.72
CA ASP A 36 44.85 -36.52 15.29
C ASP A 36 44.62 -35.03 14.95
N LEU A 37 44.42 -34.17 15.95
CA LEU A 37 44.23 -32.73 15.74
C LEU A 37 45.58 -32.00 15.68
N PRO A 38 45.78 -31.07 14.71
CA PRO A 38 46.99 -30.27 14.65
C PRO A 38 47.18 -29.42 15.92
N LEU A 39 48.43 -29.22 16.34
CA LEU A 39 48.75 -28.41 17.53
C LEU A 39 48.13 -27.00 17.46
N GLN A 40 48.00 -26.40 16.27
CA GLN A 40 47.33 -25.11 16.08
C GLN A 40 45.83 -25.14 16.42
N ALA A 41 45.14 -26.26 16.20
CA ALA A 41 43.74 -26.44 16.61
C ALA A 41 43.59 -26.71 18.12
N LEU A 42 44.68 -27.11 18.78
CA LEU A 42 44.76 -27.45 20.20
C LEU A 42 45.16 -26.26 21.07
N LEU A 43 45.86 -25.27 20.49
CA LEU A 43 46.19 -24.02 21.15
C LEU A 43 44.91 -23.20 21.42
N PRO A 44 44.78 -22.58 22.60
CA PRO A 44 43.61 -21.80 22.93
C PRO A 44 43.45 -20.62 21.98
N ARG A 45 42.19 -20.33 21.66
CA ARG A 45 41.72 -19.07 21.07
C ARG A 45 42.39 -17.88 21.76
N SER A 46 42.39 -16.71 21.11
CA SER A 46 42.83 -15.46 21.77
C SER A 46 42.28 -15.43 23.20
N LYS A 47 43.12 -15.11 24.20
CA LYS A 47 42.76 -15.23 25.62
C LYS A 47 41.42 -14.52 25.92
N CYS A 48 41.17 -13.41 25.23
CA CYS A 48 39.92 -12.67 25.25
C CYS A 48 38.70 -13.50 24.79
N ASP A 49 38.82 -14.29 23.72
CA ASP A 49 37.72 -15.13 23.21
C ASP A 49 37.45 -16.35 24.09
N ALA A 50 38.51 -16.94 24.65
CA ALA A 50 38.37 -18.01 25.62
C ALA A 50 37.62 -17.53 26.88
N ASP A 51 37.88 -16.29 27.32
CA ASP A 51 37.18 -15.68 28.44
C ASP A 51 35.69 -15.39 28.15
N LEU A 52 35.34 -15.10 26.89
CA LEU A 52 33.95 -14.92 26.48
C LEU A 52 33.16 -16.23 26.47
N LEU A 53 33.81 -17.36 26.20
CA LEU A 53 33.18 -18.69 26.18
C LEU A 53 33.15 -19.41 27.52
N LYS A 54 33.83 -18.86 28.54
CA LYS A 54 33.97 -19.53 29.84
C LYS A 54 32.64 -19.62 30.59
N GLY A 55 32.40 -20.76 31.24
CA GLY A 55 31.20 -20.98 32.06
C GLY A 55 29.94 -21.24 31.24
N ALA A 56 28.76 -21.04 31.83
CA ALA A 56 27.49 -21.33 31.16
C ALA A 56 27.09 -20.16 30.25
N VAL A 57 27.64 -20.10 29.05
CA VAL A 57 27.32 -19.13 27.97
C VAL A 57 27.02 -19.87 26.67
N PRO A 58 26.27 -19.28 25.72
CA PRO A 58 26.02 -19.91 24.43
C PRO A 58 27.32 -20.18 23.68
N GLN A 59 27.45 -21.38 23.14
CA GLN A 59 28.63 -21.81 22.39
C GLN A 59 28.46 -21.43 20.90
N PRO A 60 29.53 -21.43 20.08
CA PRO A 60 29.44 -21.07 18.66
C PRO A 60 28.34 -21.83 17.89
N GLY A 61 28.15 -23.12 18.19
CA GLY A 61 27.07 -23.91 17.60
C GLY A 61 25.66 -23.45 18.01
N ASP A 62 25.48 -22.92 19.22
CA ASP A 62 24.20 -22.35 19.68
C ASP A 62 23.88 -21.04 18.92
N TRP A 63 24.88 -20.17 18.76
CA TRP A 63 24.77 -18.93 17.99
C TRP A 63 24.44 -19.19 16.52
N LEU A 64 25.13 -20.14 15.87
CA LEU A 64 24.84 -20.55 14.50
C LEU A 64 23.43 -21.18 14.40
N GLY A 65 23.00 -21.94 15.40
CA GLY A 65 21.64 -22.46 15.49
C GLY A 65 20.59 -21.34 15.54
N ALA A 66 20.80 -20.32 16.39
CA ALA A 66 19.93 -19.15 16.48
C ALA A 66 19.91 -18.31 15.19
N PHE A 67 21.09 -18.13 14.57
CA PHE A 67 21.22 -17.45 13.29
C PHE A 67 20.41 -18.14 12.19
N ARG A 68 20.58 -19.47 12.02
CA ARG A 68 19.82 -20.27 11.07
C ARG A 68 18.32 -20.20 11.34
N ALA A 69 17.92 -20.26 12.61
CA ALA A 69 16.52 -20.16 13.01
C ALA A 69 15.91 -18.80 12.60
N ALA A 70 16.66 -17.71 12.74
CA ALA A 70 16.18 -16.37 12.39
C ALA A 70 16.22 -16.07 10.87
N GLN A 71 17.16 -16.67 10.13
CA GLN A 71 17.24 -16.54 8.67
C GLN A 71 16.22 -17.44 7.95
N SER A 72 15.84 -18.54 8.59
CA SER A 72 14.85 -19.48 8.08
C SER A 72 13.43 -18.98 8.34
N PRO A 73 12.48 -19.17 7.41
CA PRO A 73 11.08 -18.82 7.61
C PRO A 73 10.36 -19.89 8.45
N VAL A 74 10.94 -20.26 9.60
CA VAL A 74 10.37 -21.22 10.55
C VAL A 74 10.14 -20.54 11.88
N SER A 75 9.07 -20.91 12.59
CA SER A 75 8.87 -20.42 13.94
C SER A 75 9.94 -20.93 14.90
N PHE A 76 10.22 -20.18 15.96
CA PHE A 76 11.15 -20.63 17.01
C PHE A 76 10.74 -21.97 17.65
N LEU A 77 9.45 -22.32 17.64
CA LEU A 77 8.96 -23.63 18.07
C LEU A 77 9.39 -24.75 17.11
N LYS A 78 9.32 -24.49 15.80
CA LYS A 78 9.78 -25.46 14.79
C LYS A 78 11.31 -25.54 14.77
N ALA A 79 12.00 -24.42 14.95
CA ALA A 79 13.45 -24.39 15.11
C ALA A 79 13.90 -25.18 16.34
N GLU A 80 13.21 -25.08 17.48
CA GLU A 80 13.48 -25.91 18.67
C GLU A 80 13.38 -27.41 18.35
N LYS A 81 12.34 -27.84 17.61
CA LYS A 81 12.22 -29.24 17.17
C LYS A 81 13.37 -29.66 16.26
N GLN A 82 13.82 -28.78 15.36
CA GLN A 82 14.97 -29.04 14.50
C GLN A 82 16.28 -29.15 15.31
N CYS A 83 16.49 -28.26 16.29
CA CYS A 83 17.62 -28.34 17.21
C CYS A 83 17.59 -29.65 18.03
N GLN A 84 16.41 -30.09 18.45
CA GLN A 84 16.23 -31.37 19.14
C GLN A 84 16.62 -32.55 18.24
N THR A 85 16.14 -32.59 16.99
CA THR A 85 16.51 -33.63 16.03
C THR A 85 18.00 -33.63 15.73
N ALA A 86 18.61 -32.45 15.55
CA ALA A 86 20.05 -32.33 15.30
C ALA A 86 20.89 -32.77 16.52
N ALA A 87 20.45 -32.44 17.74
CA ALA A 87 21.10 -32.91 18.95
C ALA A 87 21.00 -34.43 19.12
N TYR A 88 19.82 -35.01 18.83
CA TYR A 88 19.63 -36.46 18.82
C TYR A 88 20.57 -37.15 17.81
N ALA A 89 20.65 -36.62 16.58
CA ALA A 89 21.53 -37.16 15.54
C ALA A 89 23.03 -37.01 15.86
N SER A 90 23.42 -35.98 16.64
CA SER A 90 24.80 -35.73 17.04
C SER A 90 25.15 -36.26 18.44
N ILE A 91 24.26 -37.05 19.05
CA ILE A 91 24.45 -37.63 20.39
C ILE A 91 24.72 -36.54 21.45
N ARG A 92 24.20 -35.33 21.25
CA ARG A 92 24.29 -34.24 22.23
C ARG A 92 23.14 -34.36 23.22
N SER A 93 23.47 -34.32 24.51
CA SER A 93 22.48 -34.39 25.60
C SER A 93 21.61 -33.14 25.75
N THR A 94 21.99 -32.03 25.12
CA THR A 94 21.30 -30.74 25.25
C THR A 94 21.17 -30.02 23.90
N TYR A 95 20.10 -29.22 23.77
CA TYR A 95 19.80 -28.42 22.59
C TYR A 95 19.11 -27.11 22.98
N SER A 96 19.29 -26.08 22.15
CA SER A 96 18.68 -24.76 22.38
C SER A 96 17.15 -24.82 22.23
N LYS A 97 16.42 -24.42 23.29
CA LYS A 97 14.95 -24.31 23.27
C LYS A 97 14.50 -22.96 22.70
N ARG A 98 13.21 -22.82 22.37
CA ARG A 98 12.65 -21.60 21.76
C ARG A 98 13.00 -20.30 22.49
N ARG A 99 13.04 -20.33 23.82
CA ARG A 99 13.34 -19.13 24.65
C ARG A 99 14.80 -18.70 24.47
N GLN A 100 15.73 -19.65 24.48
CA GLN A 100 17.15 -19.39 24.27
C GLN A 100 17.40 -18.90 22.84
N LEU A 101 16.78 -19.53 21.84
CA LEU A 101 16.87 -19.09 20.45
C LEU A 101 16.41 -17.63 20.32
N LYS A 102 15.24 -17.28 20.88
CA LYS A 102 14.75 -15.90 20.88
C LYS A 102 15.71 -14.94 21.58
N GLN A 103 16.23 -15.29 22.77
CA GLN A 103 17.19 -14.45 23.50
C GLN A 103 18.49 -14.22 22.71
N MET A 104 19.02 -15.26 22.07
CA MET A 104 20.19 -15.14 21.20
C MET A 104 19.89 -14.25 19.99
N THR A 105 18.74 -14.42 19.34
CA THR A 105 18.30 -13.54 18.24
C THR A 105 18.20 -12.08 18.68
N SER A 106 17.62 -11.79 19.86
CA SER A 106 17.57 -10.41 20.39
C SER A 106 18.96 -9.81 20.61
N ILE A 107 19.93 -10.61 21.09
CA ILE A 107 21.33 -10.17 21.23
C ILE A 107 21.98 -9.88 19.87
N MET A 108 21.78 -10.76 18.89
CA MET A 108 22.30 -10.56 17.53
C MET A 108 21.72 -9.29 16.89
N VAL A 109 20.41 -9.08 17.01
CA VAL A 109 19.74 -7.86 16.53
C VAL A 109 20.28 -6.63 17.24
N GLU A 110 20.52 -6.70 18.55
CA GLU A 110 21.04 -5.56 19.29
C GLU A 110 22.46 -5.19 18.86
N VAL A 111 23.33 -6.15 18.54
CA VAL A 111 24.64 -5.87 17.92
C VAL A 111 24.48 -5.19 16.57
N THR A 112 23.52 -5.63 15.76
CA THR A 112 23.18 -4.94 14.49
C THR A 112 22.67 -3.52 14.74
N ARG A 113 21.84 -3.29 15.75
CA ARG A 113 21.32 -1.97 16.13
C ARG A 113 22.40 -1.04 16.68
N GLN A 114 23.40 -1.54 17.40
CA GLN A 114 24.56 -0.75 17.84
C GLN A 114 25.28 -0.11 16.65
N ARG A 115 25.49 -0.88 15.57
CA ARG A 115 26.09 -0.35 14.33
C ARG A 115 25.21 0.73 13.70
N LYS A 116 23.90 0.49 13.58
CA LYS A 116 22.93 1.47 13.06
C LYS A 116 22.94 2.77 13.88
N ARG A 117 22.96 2.67 15.22
CA ARG A 117 23.03 3.85 16.10
C ARG A 117 24.31 4.65 15.85
N GLN A 118 25.46 3.98 15.72
CA GLN A 118 26.70 4.65 15.38
C GLN A 118 26.63 5.33 14.01
N ALA A 119 26.02 4.67 13.02
CA ALA A 119 25.84 5.24 11.68
C ALA A 119 24.94 6.48 11.69
N ILE A 120 23.89 6.51 12.51
CA ILE A 120 23.02 7.68 12.71
C ILE A 120 23.79 8.82 13.39
N LEU A 121 24.58 8.52 14.42
CA LEU A 121 25.43 9.50 15.09
C LEU A 121 26.48 10.08 14.15
N ASN A 122 26.98 9.28 13.20
CA ASN A 122 28.00 9.69 12.22
C ASN A 122 27.40 10.27 10.92
N ALA A 123 26.08 10.17 10.70
CA ALA A 123 25.45 10.64 9.47
C ALA A 123 25.53 12.17 9.31
N ALA A 124 25.65 12.67 8.09
CA ALA A 124 25.32 14.06 7.77
C ALA A 124 23.83 14.18 7.44
N HIS A 125 23.32 13.21 6.67
CA HIS A 125 21.94 13.18 6.20
C HIS A 125 21.33 11.79 6.35
N ILE A 126 20.03 11.77 6.62
CA ILE A 126 19.21 10.57 6.74
C ILE A 126 17.99 10.72 5.81
N SER A 127 17.77 9.69 4.99
CA SER A 127 16.52 9.49 4.25
C SER A 127 15.73 8.35 4.86
N ILE A 128 14.41 8.48 4.90
CA ILE A 128 13.51 7.43 5.39
C ILE A 128 12.49 7.02 4.32
N ALA A 129 12.12 5.75 4.28
CA ALA A 129 11.05 5.23 3.45
C ALA A 129 10.11 4.38 4.31
N ILE A 130 8.80 4.52 4.08
CA ILE A 130 7.77 3.89 4.92
C ILE A 130 6.75 3.22 4.01
N ASP A 131 6.40 1.98 4.31
CA ASP A 131 5.28 1.31 3.63
C ASP A 131 4.47 0.51 4.65
N ASP A 132 3.17 0.37 4.37
CA ASP A 132 2.21 -0.27 5.26
C ASP A 132 1.34 -1.32 4.55
N ARG A 133 1.25 -2.49 5.19
CA ARG A 133 0.38 -3.59 4.76
C ARG A 133 -0.17 -4.25 5.99
N SER A 134 -1.44 -3.95 6.27
CA SER A 134 -2.14 -4.37 7.48
C SER A 134 -1.84 -5.84 7.84
N PRO A 135 -1.37 -6.11 9.08
CA PRO A 135 -1.24 -5.19 10.20
C PRO A 135 0.14 -4.51 10.34
N TYR A 136 1.12 -4.74 9.46
CA TYR A 136 2.50 -4.29 9.67
C TYR A 136 2.85 -3.04 8.87
N ARG A 137 3.77 -2.25 9.44
CA ARG A 137 4.42 -1.11 8.80
C ARG A 137 5.92 -1.29 8.90
N VAL A 138 6.62 -1.18 7.78
CA VAL A 138 8.08 -1.26 7.75
C VAL A 138 8.63 0.14 7.52
N VAL A 139 9.66 0.47 8.29
CA VAL A 139 10.40 1.73 8.13
C VAL A 139 11.83 1.38 7.76
N ARG A 140 12.30 1.89 6.62
CA ARG A 140 13.70 1.83 6.18
C ARG A 140 14.34 3.20 6.39
N PHE A 141 15.63 3.21 6.67
CA PHE A 141 16.46 4.40 6.61
C PHE A 141 17.70 4.17 5.74
N ARG A 142 18.27 5.27 5.25
CA ARG A 142 19.57 5.32 4.59
C ARG A 142 20.32 6.55 5.08
N THR A 143 21.60 6.40 5.38
CA THR A 143 22.47 7.49 5.83
C THR A 143 23.71 7.58 4.97
N CYS A 144 24.30 8.77 4.94
CA CYS A 144 25.66 8.97 4.46
C CYS A 144 26.44 9.73 5.52
N ARG A 145 27.65 9.29 5.83
CA ARG A 145 28.56 10.05 6.69
C ARG A 145 29.23 11.19 5.88
N PRO A 146 29.52 12.34 6.51
CA PRO A 146 30.36 13.34 5.89
C PRO A 146 31.80 12.82 5.80
N ARG A 147 32.62 13.49 5.00
CA ARG A 147 34.05 13.18 4.90
C ARG A 147 34.72 13.30 6.27
N ILE A 148 35.54 12.31 6.64
CA ILE A 148 36.43 12.42 7.80
C ILE A 148 37.62 13.28 7.38
N GLN A 149 37.75 14.49 7.91
CA GLN A 149 39.05 15.15 7.94
C GLN A 149 39.92 14.33 8.91
N ILE A 150 40.85 13.55 8.38
CA ILE A 150 41.89 12.93 9.20
C ILE A 150 42.82 14.07 9.61
N GLN A 151 42.47 14.77 10.69
CA GLN A 151 43.39 15.72 11.29
C GLN A 151 44.47 14.92 12.02
N GLY A 152 45.65 14.83 11.41
CA GLY A 152 46.92 14.57 12.07
C GLY A 152 47.01 13.29 12.89
N GLU A 153 47.31 12.17 12.22
CA GLU A 153 48.25 11.16 12.70
C GLU A 153 48.48 10.19 11.53
N GLU A 154 49.71 10.17 11.00
CA GLU A 154 50.23 9.12 10.12
C GLU A 154 50.27 7.81 10.91
N SER A 155 49.11 7.23 11.20
CA SER A 155 49.05 5.84 11.61
C SER A 155 48.88 5.02 10.34
N GLU A 156 49.97 4.42 9.85
CA GLU A 156 50.04 3.47 8.71
C GLU A 156 49.15 2.21 8.89
N SER A 157 48.26 2.21 9.87
CA SER A 157 47.22 1.21 10.06
C SER A 157 45.86 1.89 10.10
N ALA A 158 45.36 2.29 8.93
CA ALA A 158 43.92 2.54 8.79
C ALA A 158 43.20 1.25 9.26
N PRO A 159 42.35 1.29 10.29
CA PRO A 159 41.68 0.10 10.75
C PRO A 159 40.85 -0.46 9.59
N GLU A 160 41.05 -1.74 9.25
CA GLU A 160 40.26 -2.49 8.26
C GLU A 160 38.74 -2.50 8.55
N SER A 161 38.30 -1.87 9.65
CA SER A 161 36.92 -1.75 10.12
C SER A 161 36.31 -0.33 9.99
N ALA A 162 36.76 0.50 9.05
CA ALA A 162 36.11 1.80 8.82
C ALA A 162 34.64 1.59 8.43
N SER A 163 33.70 2.18 9.18
CA SER A 163 32.26 2.13 8.86
C SER A 163 32.02 2.56 7.41
N PRO A 164 31.11 1.88 6.68
CA PRO A 164 30.85 2.21 5.28
C PRO A 164 30.39 3.66 5.13
N LEU A 165 30.68 4.27 3.97
CA LEU A 165 30.30 5.65 3.67
C LEU A 165 28.77 5.85 3.69
N VAL A 166 28.06 4.87 3.13
CA VAL A 166 26.59 4.82 3.09
C VAL A 166 26.13 3.59 3.87
N GLU A 167 25.19 3.79 4.79
CA GLU A 167 24.49 2.70 5.48
C GLU A 167 23.01 2.73 5.15
N GLU A 168 22.44 1.55 4.92
CA GLU A 168 21.01 1.37 4.69
C GLU A 168 20.52 0.19 5.54
N GLY A 169 19.33 0.33 6.12
CA GLY A 169 18.73 -0.79 6.84
C GLY A 169 17.31 -0.54 7.31
N ILE A 170 16.74 -1.56 7.96
CA ILE A 170 15.43 -1.47 8.60
C ILE A 170 15.57 -0.70 9.91
N LEU A 171 14.78 0.36 10.06
CA LEU A 171 14.69 1.11 11.31
C LEU A 171 13.86 0.33 12.33
N ALA A 172 12.66 -0.08 11.92
CA ALA A 172 11.74 -0.86 12.74
C ALA A 172 10.63 -1.50 11.90
N VAL A 173 10.02 -2.54 12.45
CA VAL A 173 8.69 -3.02 12.08
C VAL A 173 7.70 -2.63 13.17
N LEU A 174 6.63 -1.95 12.78
CA LEU A 174 5.58 -1.47 13.67
C LEU A 174 4.27 -2.19 13.37
N ASN A 175 3.43 -2.36 14.39
CA ASN A 175 2.04 -2.75 14.19
C ASN A 175 1.22 -1.51 13.79
N GLY A 176 0.87 -1.41 12.51
CA GLY A 176 0.02 -0.36 11.96
C GLY A 176 -1.46 -0.47 12.38
N CYS A 177 -1.85 -1.61 12.97
CA CYS A 177 -3.17 -1.85 13.53
C CYS A 177 -3.05 -2.25 15.00
N LEU A 178 -2.56 -1.34 15.85
CA LEU A 178 -2.70 -1.53 17.30
C LEU A 178 -4.19 -1.78 17.62
N PRO A 179 -4.50 -2.69 18.57
CA PRO A 179 -5.86 -2.86 19.06
C PRO A 179 -6.38 -1.49 19.45
N VAL A 180 -7.52 -1.13 18.88
CA VAL A 180 -8.15 0.14 19.19
C VAL A 180 -8.89 -0.07 20.50
N ASP A 181 -8.33 0.49 21.58
CA ASP A 181 -8.83 0.27 22.94
C ASP A 181 -10.14 1.04 23.19
N ASN A 182 -10.43 2.07 22.39
CA ASN A 182 -11.64 2.88 22.50
C ASN A 182 -12.06 3.50 21.15
N MET A 183 -13.32 3.97 21.06
CA MET A 183 -13.87 4.56 19.82
C MET A 183 -13.16 5.86 19.40
N GLU A 184 -12.60 6.64 20.33
CA GLU A 184 -11.91 7.90 20.03
C GLU A 184 -10.64 7.64 19.21
N GLN A 185 -9.92 6.57 19.53
CA GLN A 185 -8.79 6.12 18.73
C GLN A 185 -9.22 5.68 17.31
N LEU A 186 -10.48 5.31 17.01
CA LEU A 186 -10.90 5.09 15.62
C LEU A 186 -11.02 6.40 14.82
N ASP A 187 -11.26 7.52 15.51
CA ASP A 187 -11.45 8.85 14.92
C ASP A 187 -10.13 9.58 14.65
N ASP A 188 -9.04 9.13 15.27
CA ASP A 188 -7.70 9.68 15.06
C ASP A 188 -7.28 9.68 13.59
N ASP A 189 -6.71 10.80 13.14
CA ASP A 189 -6.24 10.93 11.78
C ASP A 189 -5.10 9.95 11.48
N TYR A 190 -5.29 9.10 10.47
CA TYR A 190 -4.29 8.11 10.07
C TYR A 190 -2.91 8.74 9.83
N SER A 191 -2.83 9.95 9.27
CA SER A 191 -1.56 10.63 9.00
C SER A 191 -0.82 11.04 10.29
N GLU A 192 -1.56 11.33 11.37
CA GLU A 192 -0.98 11.66 12.68
C GLU A 192 -0.47 10.41 13.37
N LYS A 193 -1.26 9.33 13.37
CA LYS A 193 -0.81 8.02 13.85
C LYS A 193 0.44 7.53 13.13
N LEU A 194 0.50 7.74 11.82
CA LEU A 194 1.68 7.41 11.04
C LEU A 194 2.89 8.23 11.50
N ALA A 195 2.76 9.54 11.65
CA ALA A 195 3.83 10.40 12.16
C ALA A 195 4.25 10.02 13.59
N GLU A 196 3.31 9.68 14.47
CA GLU A 196 3.61 9.26 15.84
C GLU A 196 4.31 7.89 15.88
N SER A 197 3.94 6.98 14.99
CA SER A 197 4.60 5.69 14.85
C SER A 197 6.09 5.83 14.49
N MET A 198 6.47 6.91 13.78
CA MET A 198 7.88 7.21 13.51
C MET A 198 8.66 7.54 14.77
N LYS A 199 8.07 8.28 15.72
CA LYS A 199 8.71 8.52 17.02
C LYS A 199 8.93 7.22 17.78
N THR A 200 7.94 6.32 17.74
CA THR A 200 8.04 4.99 18.34
C THR A 200 9.17 4.17 17.71
N ALA A 201 9.30 4.17 16.37
CA ALA A 201 10.40 3.48 15.69
C ALA A 201 11.77 4.02 16.10
N ILE A 202 11.92 5.35 16.16
CA ILE A 202 13.17 6.00 16.55
C ILE A 202 13.52 5.68 18.00
N GLN A 203 12.54 5.77 18.91
CA GLN A 203 12.71 5.42 20.31
C GLN A 203 13.12 3.95 20.49
N ARG A 204 12.51 3.02 19.74
CA ARG A 204 12.86 1.59 19.78
C ARG A 204 14.30 1.34 19.35
N LEU A 205 14.76 1.96 18.27
CA LEU A 205 16.15 1.82 17.84
C LEU A 205 17.12 2.44 18.86
N ALA A 206 16.76 3.61 19.40
CA ALA A 206 17.58 4.34 20.35
C ALA A 206 17.61 3.73 21.74
N THR A 207 16.74 2.77 22.08
CA THR A 207 16.72 2.10 23.39
C THR A 207 17.57 0.84 23.34
N PRO A 208 18.81 0.85 23.90
CA PRO A 208 19.63 -0.34 23.94
C PRO A 208 19.00 -1.40 24.83
N LEU A 209 19.34 -2.67 24.59
CA LEU A 209 18.76 -3.78 25.33
C LEU A 209 19.02 -3.64 26.84
N GLY A 210 17.94 -3.45 27.61
CA GLY A 210 18.02 -3.34 29.08
C GLY A 210 18.37 -1.97 29.63
N SER A 211 18.49 -0.96 28.77
CA SER A 211 18.87 0.41 29.11
C SER A 211 17.74 1.39 28.81
N GLU A 212 17.91 2.65 29.24
CA GLU A 212 17.03 3.75 28.83
C GLU A 212 17.35 4.22 27.40
N ALA A 213 16.43 4.98 26.81
CA ALA A 213 16.59 5.49 25.46
C ALA A 213 17.78 6.47 25.37
N ASP A 214 18.66 6.24 24.39
CA ASP A 214 19.79 7.12 24.10
C ASP A 214 19.28 8.39 23.41
N GLN A 215 19.16 9.46 24.20
CA GLN A 215 18.68 10.75 23.72
C GLN A 215 19.59 11.36 22.66
N SER A 216 20.89 11.02 22.64
CA SER A 216 21.82 11.53 21.63
C SER A 216 21.47 10.99 20.24
N VAL A 217 21.14 9.70 20.15
CA VAL A 217 20.70 9.04 18.92
C VAL A 217 19.36 9.60 18.46
N ILE A 218 18.41 9.80 19.37
CA ILE A 218 17.10 10.39 19.05
C ILE A 218 17.26 11.80 18.48
N ASN A 219 18.03 12.65 19.16
CA ASN A 219 18.27 14.03 18.73
C ASN A 219 18.98 14.07 17.37
N ALA A 220 20.03 13.25 17.19
CA ALA A 220 20.74 13.12 15.93
C ALA A 220 19.80 12.68 14.80
N PHE A 221 18.90 11.72 15.05
CA PHE A 221 17.93 11.29 14.05
C PHE A 221 16.97 12.42 13.67
N TYR A 222 16.40 13.13 14.65
CA TYR A 222 15.49 14.26 14.38
C TYR A 222 16.16 15.39 13.61
N GLU A 223 17.41 15.69 13.94
CA GLU A 223 18.18 16.75 13.30
C GLU A 223 18.65 16.38 11.89
N LYS A 224 18.98 15.12 11.63
CA LYS A 224 19.65 14.72 10.39
C LYS A 224 18.71 14.15 9.32
N VAL A 225 17.44 13.88 9.63
CA VAL A 225 16.45 13.49 8.61
C VAL A 225 16.19 14.66 7.67
N THR A 226 16.59 14.49 6.42
CA THR A 226 16.46 15.51 5.37
C THR A 226 15.46 15.12 4.29
N SER A 227 15.11 13.85 4.15
CA SER A 227 14.14 13.40 3.15
C SER A 227 13.28 12.21 3.60
N VAL A 228 12.06 12.14 3.08
CA VAL A 228 11.14 11.01 3.26
C VAL A 228 10.57 10.56 1.91
N ALA A 229 10.58 9.26 1.64
CA ALA A 229 9.87 8.65 0.51
C ALA A 229 8.40 8.35 0.88
N THR A 230 7.48 8.62 -0.04
CA THR A 230 6.02 8.49 0.13
C THR A 230 5.36 7.89 -1.13
N ASP A 231 4.35 7.02 -1.05
CA ASP A 231 3.54 6.54 -2.20
C ASP A 231 2.76 7.67 -2.92
N GLY A 232 2.78 8.86 -2.32
CA GLY A 232 2.07 10.04 -2.77
C GLY A 232 0.54 9.91 -2.66
N ALA A 233 0.00 9.02 -1.84
CA ALA A 233 -1.38 9.05 -1.36
C ALA A 233 -1.61 10.31 -0.51
N LYS A 234 -2.87 10.73 -0.40
CA LYS A 234 -3.21 11.97 0.32
C LYS A 234 -2.83 11.88 1.80
N SER A 235 -3.02 10.72 2.42
CA SER A 235 -2.66 10.42 3.81
C SER A 235 -1.14 10.48 4.00
N MET A 236 -0.36 9.81 3.15
CA MET A 236 1.10 9.81 3.24
C MET A 236 1.70 11.19 3.02
N ARG A 237 1.19 11.95 2.04
CA ARG A 237 1.61 13.36 1.84
C ARG A 237 1.29 14.22 3.07
N LYS A 238 0.11 14.05 3.66
CA LYS A 238 -0.25 14.77 4.89
C LYS A 238 0.66 14.38 6.05
N ALA A 239 1.01 13.10 6.17
CA ALA A 239 1.91 12.60 7.19
C ALA A 239 3.32 13.18 7.02
N ALA A 240 3.85 13.23 5.80
CA ALA A 240 5.11 13.90 5.51
C ALA A 240 5.08 15.38 5.95
N LEU A 241 4.02 16.12 5.66
CA LEU A 241 3.88 17.51 6.13
C LEU A 241 3.83 17.62 7.67
N ILE A 242 3.21 16.66 8.35
CA ILE A 242 3.20 16.58 9.81
C ILE A 242 4.62 16.30 10.32
N MET A 243 5.33 15.34 9.72
CA MET A 243 6.71 15.02 10.06
C MET A 243 7.63 16.23 9.87
N GLU A 244 7.51 16.96 8.76
CA GLU A 244 8.26 18.20 8.48
C GLU A 244 8.05 19.26 9.58
N SER A 245 6.79 19.45 9.98
CA SER A 245 6.40 20.57 10.86
C SER A 245 6.50 20.26 12.34
N GLN A 246 6.54 18.98 12.74
CA GLN A 246 6.45 18.58 14.14
C GLN A 246 7.59 17.66 14.62
N ILE A 247 8.29 16.97 13.72
CA ILE A 247 9.26 15.92 14.10
C ILE A 247 10.66 16.21 13.54
N PHE A 248 10.77 16.50 12.24
CA PHE A 248 12.05 16.63 11.54
C PHE A 248 12.25 18.07 11.05
N PRO A 249 12.86 18.96 11.85
CA PRO A 249 13.05 20.38 11.49
C PRO A 249 13.92 20.59 10.25
N ASN A 250 14.77 19.62 9.93
CA ASN A 250 15.67 19.67 8.79
C ASN A 250 15.19 18.89 7.58
N MET A 251 13.97 18.34 7.60
CA MET A 251 13.40 17.71 6.42
C MET A 251 13.20 18.75 5.32
N ARG A 252 13.68 18.43 4.12
CA ARG A 252 13.66 19.30 2.94
C ARG A 252 12.88 18.70 1.77
N LEU A 253 12.82 17.37 1.69
CA LEU A 253 12.19 16.65 0.57
C LEU A 253 11.19 15.61 1.04
N ALA A 254 10.02 15.60 0.39
CA ALA A 254 9.08 14.49 0.41
C ALA A 254 9.04 13.89 -1.01
N LEU A 255 9.77 12.80 -1.20
CA LEU A 255 9.96 12.13 -2.49
C LEU A 255 8.77 11.21 -2.77
N PRO A 256 8.04 11.41 -3.87
CA PRO A 256 6.95 10.50 -4.22
C PRO A 256 7.48 9.23 -4.90
N ASP A 257 6.83 8.09 -4.69
CA ASP A 257 7.13 6.86 -5.41
C ASP A 257 6.83 7.03 -6.90
N ARG A 258 7.89 6.98 -7.70
CA ARG A 258 7.84 7.21 -9.15
C ARG A 258 7.15 6.07 -9.86
N ALA A 259 7.37 4.82 -9.45
CA ALA A 259 6.69 3.68 -10.04
C ALA A 259 5.17 3.86 -9.91
N HIS A 260 4.65 4.14 -8.72
CA HIS A 260 3.23 4.42 -8.51
C HIS A 260 2.73 5.67 -9.24
N GLN A 261 3.51 6.75 -9.35
CA GLN A 261 3.14 7.92 -10.16
C GLN A 261 2.97 7.58 -11.65
N ILE A 262 3.91 6.85 -12.24
CA ILE A 262 3.88 6.45 -13.65
C ILE A 262 2.66 5.58 -13.93
N ARG A 263 2.40 4.60 -13.04
CA ARG A 263 1.19 3.76 -13.11
C ARG A 263 -0.08 4.62 -13.16
N ARG A 264 -0.18 5.64 -12.29
CA ARG A 264 -1.32 6.58 -12.30
C ARG A 264 -1.38 7.45 -13.57
N ALA A 265 -0.26 7.77 -14.19
CA ALA A 265 -0.21 8.58 -15.41
C ALA A 265 -0.77 7.84 -16.64
N SER A 266 -0.72 6.50 -16.64
CA SER A 266 -1.21 5.65 -17.74
C SER A 266 -2.72 5.37 -17.74
N ILE A 267 -3.43 5.71 -16.65
CA ILE A 267 -4.87 5.55 -16.49
C ILE A 267 -5.70 6.04 -17.70
N PRO A 268 -5.33 7.12 -18.42
CA PRO A 268 -6.05 7.58 -19.61
C PRO A 268 -6.39 6.49 -20.62
N LEU A 269 -5.55 5.45 -20.76
CA LEU A 269 -5.82 4.32 -21.66
C LEU A 269 -7.15 3.62 -21.31
N THR A 270 -7.46 3.47 -20.02
CA THR A 270 -8.74 2.86 -19.57
C THR A 270 -9.90 3.86 -19.44
N LEU A 271 -9.66 5.15 -19.70
CA LEU A 271 -10.68 6.21 -19.66
C LEU A 271 -11.22 6.57 -21.06
N GLU A 272 -10.40 6.40 -22.09
CA GLU A 272 -10.82 6.51 -23.49
C GLU A 272 -11.78 5.35 -23.83
N ASN A 273 -12.82 5.60 -24.62
CA ASN A 273 -13.95 4.68 -24.78
C ASN A 273 -13.60 3.42 -25.58
N ARG A 274 -12.78 3.50 -26.63
CA ARG A 274 -12.40 2.34 -27.46
C ARG A 274 -11.51 1.39 -26.66
N PHE A 275 -10.45 1.94 -26.08
CA PHE A 275 -9.52 1.18 -25.24
C PHE A 275 -10.19 0.61 -24.00
N ARG A 276 -11.10 1.36 -23.38
CA ARG A 276 -11.92 0.86 -22.28
C ARG A 276 -12.83 -0.29 -22.73
N THR A 277 -13.45 -0.21 -23.90
CA THR A 277 -14.34 -1.27 -24.40
C THR A 277 -13.57 -2.57 -24.60
N PHE A 278 -12.38 -2.48 -25.21
CA PHE A 278 -11.44 -3.61 -25.28
C PHE A 278 -11.11 -4.15 -23.89
N TRP A 279 -10.65 -3.29 -22.97
CA TRP A 279 -10.28 -3.70 -21.62
C TRP A 279 -11.43 -4.35 -20.85
N ASP A 280 -12.62 -3.78 -20.96
CA ASP A 280 -13.82 -4.26 -20.31
C ASP A 280 -14.22 -5.63 -20.84
N ASN A 281 -14.21 -5.85 -22.16
CA ASN A 281 -14.61 -7.12 -22.77
C ASN A 281 -13.58 -8.23 -22.57
N VAL A 282 -12.29 -7.89 -22.60
CA VAL A 282 -11.21 -8.90 -22.54
C VAL A 282 -10.78 -9.20 -21.10
N PHE A 283 -10.76 -8.21 -20.21
CA PHE A 283 -10.14 -8.35 -18.88
C PHE A 283 -11.04 -8.03 -17.68
N SER A 284 -11.91 -7.01 -17.76
CA SER A 284 -12.49 -6.41 -16.54
C SER A 284 -13.93 -6.83 -16.22
N LYS A 285 -14.81 -6.96 -17.24
CA LYS A 285 -16.23 -7.27 -17.04
C LYS A 285 -16.41 -8.66 -16.41
N ARG A 286 -17.56 -8.84 -15.76
CA ARG A 286 -18.03 -10.18 -15.38
C ARG A 286 -18.21 -10.98 -16.67
N HIS A 287 -17.57 -12.14 -16.75
CA HIS A 287 -17.49 -12.94 -17.97
C HIS A 287 -16.68 -12.32 -19.12
N ALA A 288 -15.64 -11.56 -18.77
CA ALA A 288 -14.63 -11.17 -19.74
C ALA A 288 -13.82 -12.39 -20.20
N LEU A 289 -13.31 -12.31 -21.42
CA LEU A 289 -12.67 -13.44 -22.12
C LEU A 289 -11.52 -14.08 -21.32
N VAL A 290 -10.58 -13.26 -20.84
CA VAL A 290 -9.39 -13.76 -20.14
C VAL A 290 -9.73 -14.34 -18.77
N PRO A 291 -10.52 -13.69 -17.90
CA PRO A 291 -10.99 -14.30 -16.67
C PRO A 291 -11.77 -15.61 -16.87
N ASP A 292 -12.64 -15.69 -17.87
CA ASP A 292 -13.40 -16.93 -18.13
C ASP A 292 -12.48 -18.08 -18.56
N LEU A 293 -11.49 -17.78 -19.43
CA LEU A 293 -10.45 -18.75 -19.79
C LEU A 293 -9.60 -19.14 -18.57
N GLN A 294 -9.18 -18.20 -17.73
CA GLN A 294 -8.32 -18.48 -16.57
C GLN A 294 -9.02 -19.29 -15.48
N ASN A 295 -10.33 -19.12 -15.30
CA ASN A 295 -11.08 -19.78 -14.23
C ASN A 295 -11.75 -21.09 -14.66
N SER A 296 -11.67 -21.47 -15.95
CA SER A 296 -12.29 -22.68 -16.49
C SER A 296 -11.24 -23.65 -17.03
N ALA A 297 -11.02 -24.77 -16.31
CA ALA A 297 -10.10 -25.83 -16.75
C ALA A 297 -10.46 -26.39 -18.13
N GLN A 298 -11.76 -26.48 -18.43
CA GLN A 298 -12.23 -26.94 -19.74
C GLN A 298 -11.85 -25.95 -20.85
N TRP A 299 -11.97 -24.64 -20.60
CA TRP A 299 -11.57 -23.64 -21.59
C TRP A 299 -10.05 -23.65 -21.78
N GLN A 300 -9.27 -23.79 -20.71
CA GLN A 300 -7.80 -23.89 -20.81
C GLN A 300 -7.36 -25.09 -21.64
N MET A 301 -8.00 -26.24 -21.44
CA MET A 301 -7.71 -27.45 -22.21
C MET A 301 -8.02 -27.25 -23.70
N ARG A 302 -9.23 -26.76 -24.02
CA ARG A 302 -9.64 -26.49 -25.41
C ARG A 302 -8.72 -25.48 -26.09
N PHE A 303 -8.36 -24.42 -25.37
CA PHE A 303 -7.47 -23.37 -25.87
C PHE A 303 -6.08 -23.93 -26.18
N GLN A 304 -5.50 -24.75 -25.29
CA GLN A 304 -4.21 -25.40 -25.53
C GLN A 304 -4.24 -26.37 -26.71
N THR A 305 -5.34 -27.10 -26.90
CA THR A 305 -5.53 -27.96 -28.07
C THR A 305 -5.47 -27.13 -29.36
N MET A 306 -6.19 -26.01 -29.41
CA MET A 306 -6.18 -25.11 -30.57
C MET A 306 -4.82 -24.46 -30.81
N GLU A 307 -4.08 -24.09 -29.76
CA GLU A 307 -2.70 -23.65 -29.88
C GLU A 307 -1.84 -24.75 -30.54
N ASN A 308 -1.88 -25.98 -30.03
CA ASN A 308 -1.07 -27.07 -30.57
C ASN A 308 -1.43 -27.44 -32.02
N GLU A 309 -2.71 -27.38 -32.39
CA GLU A 309 -3.16 -27.59 -33.78
C GLU A 309 -2.60 -26.53 -34.73
N LEU A 310 -2.68 -25.25 -34.34
CA LEU A 310 -2.10 -24.15 -35.12
C LEU A 310 -0.57 -24.25 -35.20
N LYS A 311 0.06 -24.70 -34.13
CA LYS A 311 1.50 -24.93 -34.09
C LYS A 311 1.91 -25.98 -35.13
N GLY A 312 1.19 -27.11 -35.20
CA GLY A 312 1.45 -28.17 -36.18
C GLY A 312 1.15 -27.80 -37.64
N GLN A 313 0.41 -26.71 -37.88
CA GLN A 313 0.14 -26.17 -39.22
C GLN A 313 1.17 -25.12 -39.66
N SER A 314 2.01 -24.64 -38.73
CA SER A 314 3.05 -23.63 -38.99
C SER A 314 4.31 -24.27 -39.56
N GLN A 315 4.91 -23.63 -40.57
CA GLN A 315 6.12 -24.12 -41.25
C GLN A 315 7.34 -24.18 -40.32
N ASP A 316 7.37 -23.35 -39.27
CA ASP A 316 8.49 -23.25 -38.31
C ASP A 316 8.22 -23.99 -36.97
N ASP A 317 7.11 -24.73 -36.85
CA ASP A 317 6.63 -25.31 -35.58
C ASP A 317 6.60 -24.25 -34.45
N GLU A 318 6.17 -23.03 -34.77
CA GLU A 318 5.96 -21.93 -33.83
C GLU A 318 4.51 -21.44 -33.88
N LEU A 319 3.99 -21.02 -32.72
CA LEU A 319 2.68 -20.37 -32.65
C LEU A 319 2.75 -18.94 -33.22
N PRO A 320 1.60 -18.37 -33.64
CA PRO A 320 1.51 -16.96 -34.00
C PRO A 320 2.16 -16.06 -32.93
N GLY A 321 3.04 -15.15 -33.37
CA GLY A 321 3.82 -14.28 -32.48
C GLY A 321 5.15 -14.86 -31.94
N GLY A 322 5.64 -15.99 -32.48
CA GLY A 322 6.96 -16.55 -32.14
C GLY A 322 6.98 -17.34 -30.82
N LEU A 323 5.81 -17.80 -30.36
CA LEU A 323 5.69 -18.54 -29.12
C LEU A 323 5.99 -20.04 -29.35
N LYS A 324 7.06 -20.55 -28.73
CA LYS A 324 7.50 -21.94 -28.89
C LYS A 324 6.66 -22.97 -28.12
N LYS A 325 5.86 -22.52 -27.15
CA LYS A 325 5.07 -23.38 -26.26
C LYS A 325 3.67 -22.81 -26.08
N ALA A 326 2.66 -23.68 -26.14
CA ALA A 326 1.28 -23.38 -25.79
C ALA A 326 1.19 -22.81 -24.37
N LEU A 327 0.43 -21.73 -24.19
CA LEU A 327 0.38 -21.02 -22.92
C LEU A 327 -0.71 -21.60 -22.01
N ARG A 328 -0.28 -22.15 -20.88
CA ARG A 328 -1.22 -22.58 -19.83
C ARG A 328 -1.91 -21.43 -19.11
N THR A 329 -1.24 -20.27 -19.02
CA THR A 329 -1.77 -19.10 -18.33
C THR A 329 -1.36 -17.79 -19.01
N LEU A 330 -2.29 -16.84 -18.99
CA LEU A 330 -2.06 -15.49 -19.53
C LEU A 330 -1.45 -14.55 -18.50
N SER A 331 -1.18 -15.03 -17.28
CA SER A 331 -0.60 -14.25 -16.18
C SER A 331 -1.41 -12.99 -15.80
N PHE A 332 -2.71 -12.96 -16.10
CA PHE A 332 -3.60 -11.87 -15.73
C PHE A 332 -3.96 -11.94 -14.25
N ALA A 333 -3.90 -10.79 -13.58
CA ALA A 333 -4.32 -10.60 -12.20
C ALA A 333 -4.98 -9.22 -12.09
N LYS A 334 -6.31 -9.19 -12.01
CA LYS A 334 -7.12 -7.94 -12.02
C LYS A 334 -6.65 -6.88 -11.02
N GLN A 335 -6.05 -7.30 -9.91
CA GLN A 335 -5.58 -6.39 -8.84
C GLN A 335 -4.22 -5.73 -9.12
N ARG A 336 -3.46 -6.18 -10.13
CA ARG A 336 -2.14 -5.65 -10.44
C ARG A 336 -2.21 -4.74 -11.66
N PHE A 337 -1.66 -3.54 -11.54
CA PHE A 337 -1.55 -2.62 -12.68
C PHE A 337 -0.75 -3.24 -13.85
N ASP A 338 0.32 -4.00 -13.53
CA ASP A 338 1.18 -4.67 -14.53
C ASP A 338 0.45 -5.78 -15.32
N SER A 339 -0.80 -6.09 -14.96
CA SER A 339 -1.65 -7.04 -15.67
C SER A 339 -2.21 -6.51 -16.99
N MET A 340 -1.86 -5.28 -17.39
CA MET A 340 -2.27 -4.74 -18.68
C MET A 340 -1.31 -5.15 -19.81
N ALA A 341 0.01 -4.99 -19.62
CA ALA A 341 0.97 -5.14 -20.71
C ALA A 341 1.18 -6.60 -21.15
N THR A 342 1.54 -7.49 -20.22
CA THR A 342 1.85 -8.89 -20.55
C THR A 342 0.62 -9.69 -20.98
N PRO A 343 -0.55 -9.57 -20.34
CA PRO A 343 -1.75 -10.24 -20.82
C PRO A 343 -2.26 -9.68 -22.15
N ALA A 344 -2.16 -8.37 -22.41
CA ALA A 344 -2.52 -7.80 -23.70
C ALA A 344 -1.56 -8.25 -24.82
N SER A 345 -0.24 -8.31 -24.56
CA SER A 345 0.71 -8.81 -25.55
C SER A 345 0.48 -10.30 -25.87
N LYS A 346 0.19 -11.12 -24.86
CA LYS A 346 -0.20 -12.52 -25.06
C LYS A 346 -1.53 -12.65 -25.81
N PHE A 347 -2.50 -11.78 -25.52
CA PHE A 347 -3.76 -11.75 -26.25
C PHE A 347 -3.54 -11.44 -27.74
N VAL A 348 -2.72 -10.44 -28.03
CA VAL A 348 -2.33 -10.06 -29.39
C VAL A 348 -1.63 -11.22 -30.13
N ALA A 349 -0.67 -11.88 -29.46
CA ALA A 349 0.01 -13.03 -30.04
C ALA A 349 -0.97 -14.18 -30.34
N LEU A 350 -1.95 -14.41 -29.48
CA LEU A 350 -2.87 -15.55 -29.55
C LEU A 350 -4.27 -15.20 -30.06
N VAL A 351 -4.41 -14.09 -30.80
CA VAL A 351 -5.72 -13.59 -31.25
C VAL A 351 -6.51 -14.63 -32.06
N GLN A 352 -5.83 -15.40 -32.90
CA GLN A 352 -6.43 -16.48 -33.68
C GLN A 352 -6.89 -17.67 -32.81
N PRO A 353 -6.06 -18.24 -31.90
CA PRO A 353 -6.53 -19.21 -30.91
C PRO A 353 -7.77 -18.76 -30.12
N PHE A 354 -7.85 -17.48 -29.71
CA PHE A 354 -9.02 -16.95 -29.02
C PHE A 354 -10.27 -16.99 -29.90
N ALA A 355 -10.14 -16.61 -31.16
CA ALA A 355 -11.24 -16.62 -32.11
C ALA A 355 -11.76 -18.03 -32.39
N LEU A 356 -10.85 -19.01 -32.55
CA LEU A 356 -11.21 -20.42 -32.69
C LEU A 356 -11.92 -20.96 -31.46
N LEU A 357 -11.45 -20.58 -30.26
CA LEU A 357 -12.11 -20.97 -29.01
C LEU A 357 -13.54 -20.44 -28.97
N LEU A 358 -13.74 -19.16 -29.29
CA LEU A 358 -15.05 -18.52 -29.27
C LEU A 358 -15.98 -19.12 -30.35
N ALA A 359 -15.46 -19.39 -31.54
CA ALA A 359 -16.18 -20.08 -32.62
C ALA A 359 -16.68 -21.46 -32.15
N HIS A 360 -15.81 -22.26 -31.54
CA HIS A 360 -16.18 -23.57 -31.00
C HIS A 360 -17.21 -23.46 -29.87
N GLN A 361 -17.03 -22.55 -28.92
CA GLN A 361 -17.98 -22.34 -27.82
C GLN A 361 -19.34 -21.86 -28.33
N SER A 362 -19.39 -21.04 -29.37
CA SER A 362 -20.65 -20.53 -29.92
C SER A 362 -21.51 -21.62 -30.59
N THR A 363 -20.88 -22.69 -31.08
CA THR A 363 -21.53 -23.76 -31.84
C THR A 363 -21.80 -25.02 -31.02
N ASP A 364 -21.16 -25.18 -29.86
CA ASP A 364 -21.31 -26.36 -28.99
C ASP A 364 -22.70 -26.38 -28.30
N GLN A 365 -23.65 -27.12 -28.89
CA GLN A 365 -25.04 -27.20 -28.43
C GLN A 365 -25.20 -27.72 -26.99
N ARG A 366 -24.18 -28.36 -26.42
CA ARG A 366 -24.18 -28.85 -25.03
C ARG A 366 -24.01 -27.72 -24.02
N LEU A 367 -23.53 -26.55 -24.46
CA LEU A 367 -23.31 -25.39 -23.61
C LEU A 367 -24.60 -24.58 -23.43
N ASP A 368 -24.67 -23.93 -22.26
CA ASP A 368 -25.75 -23.01 -21.93
C ASP A 368 -25.94 -21.94 -23.04
N PRO A 369 -27.19 -21.66 -23.47
CA PRO A 369 -27.46 -20.68 -24.54
C PRO A 369 -26.83 -19.31 -24.29
N GLN A 370 -26.72 -18.86 -23.04
CA GLN A 370 -26.11 -17.59 -22.69
C GLN A 370 -24.58 -17.60 -22.88
N VAL A 371 -23.91 -18.74 -22.63
CA VAL A 371 -22.48 -18.91 -22.93
C VAL A 371 -22.27 -18.83 -24.44
N ARG A 372 -23.06 -19.59 -25.22
CA ARG A 372 -22.96 -19.59 -26.69
C ARG A 372 -23.16 -18.19 -27.28
N TRP A 373 -24.21 -17.50 -26.85
CA TRP A 373 -24.52 -16.15 -27.31
C TRP A 373 -23.40 -15.16 -26.99
N ARG A 374 -22.84 -15.18 -25.76
CA ARG A 374 -21.71 -14.31 -25.40
C ARG A 374 -20.44 -14.63 -26.17
N SER A 375 -20.15 -15.91 -26.39
CA SER A 375 -18.99 -16.32 -27.20
C SER A 375 -19.14 -15.84 -28.65
N GLN A 376 -20.35 -15.90 -29.20
CA GLN A 376 -20.66 -15.38 -30.52
C GLN A 376 -20.52 -13.85 -30.58
N GLU A 377 -21.07 -13.12 -29.61
CA GLU A 377 -20.93 -11.66 -29.55
C GLU A 377 -19.47 -11.23 -29.43
N MET A 378 -18.69 -11.91 -28.59
CA MET A 378 -17.26 -11.61 -28.44
C MET A 378 -16.49 -11.91 -29.72
N LEU A 379 -16.80 -13.03 -30.40
CA LEU A 379 -16.19 -13.34 -31.71
C LEU A 379 -16.51 -12.25 -32.73
N GLN A 380 -17.76 -11.82 -32.82
CA GLN A 380 -18.17 -10.74 -33.72
C GLN A 380 -17.51 -9.39 -33.39
N ALA A 381 -17.25 -9.14 -32.10
CA ALA A 381 -16.52 -7.96 -31.66
C ALA A 381 -15.01 -8.04 -31.95
N MET A 382 -14.45 -9.23 -32.23
CA MET A 382 -13.05 -9.42 -32.64
C MET A 382 -12.89 -9.11 -34.14
N ASP A 383 -13.00 -7.83 -34.48
CA ASP A 383 -12.77 -7.29 -35.82
C ASP A 383 -11.42 -6.57 -35.93
N ALA A 384 -11.11 -6.05 -37.13
CA ALA A 384 -9.87 -5.33 -37.40
C ALA A 384 -9.64 -4.13 -36.45
N GLU A 385 -10.73 -3.47 -36.01
CA GLU A 385 -10.65 -2.37 -35.05
C GLU A 385 -10.22 -2.87 -33.67
N LEU A 386 -10.85 -3.91 -33.14
CA LEU A 386 -10.48 -4.48 -31.84
C LEU A 386 -9.03 -5.00 -31.86
N VAL A 387 -8.61 -5.66 -32.94
CA VAL A 387 -7.25 -6.17 -33.12
C VAL A 387 -6.23 -5.04 -33.04
N LEU A 388 -6.46 -3.95 -33.79
CA LEU A 388 -5.56 -2.79 -33.77
C LEU A 388 -5.56 -2.10 -32.40
N VAL A 389 -6.72 -1.92 -31.78
CA VAL A 389 -6.85 -1.36 -30.42
C VAL A 389 -6.11 -2.22 -29.39
N ALA A 390 -6.18 -3.55 -29.50
CA ALA A 390 -5.47 -4.48 -28.64
C ALA A 390 -3.94 -4.36 -28.81
N GLY A 391 -3.47 -4.31 -30.05
CA GLY A 391 -2.06 -4.09 -30.39
C GLY A 391 -1.52 -2.79 -29.82
N LEU A 392 -2.18 -1.66 -30.10
CA LEU A 392 -1.80 -0.34 -29.58
C LEU A 392 -1.85 -0.28 -28.04
N SER A 393 -2.83 -0.96 -27.42
CA SER A 393 -2.91 -1.08 -25.95
C SER A 393 -1.70 -1.80 -25.38
N ALA A 394 -1.28 -2.90 -26.02
CA ALA A 394 -0.14 -3.70 -25.61
C ALA A 394 1.17 -2.91 -25.76
N ASP A 395 1.36 -2.20 -26.88
CA ASP A 395 2.53 -1.34 -27.12
C ASP A 395 2.61 -0.20 -26.10
N PHE A 396 1.51 0.53 -25.90
CA PHE A 396 1.48 1.64 -24.95
C PHE A 396 1.76 1.16 -23.53
N SER A 397 1.10 0.07 -23.12
CA SER A 397 1.31 -0.51 -21.79
C SER A 397 2.72 -1.09 -21.64
N GLY A 398 3.31 -1.60 -22.73
CA GLY A 398 4.69 -2.07 -22.79
C GLY A 398 5.69 -0.94 -22.53
N GLU A 399 5.52 0.21 -23.19
CA GLU A 399 6.38 1.39 -22.95
C GLU A 399 6.22 1.94 -21.53
N VAL A 400 4.98 2.03 -21.02
CA VAL A 400 4.73 2.44 -19.63
C VAL A 400 5.39 1.47 -18.66
N LEU A 401 5.25 0.16 -18.87
CA LEU A 401 5.85 -0.85 -18.00
C LEU A 401 7.39 -0.82 -18.06
N ARG A 402 7.96 -0.55 -19.24
CA ARG A 402 9.41 -0.34 -19.40
C ARG A 402 9.89 0.80 -18.52
N PHE A 403 9.17 1.92 -18.49
CA PHE A 403 9.51 3.06 -17.64
C PHE A 403 9.27 2.79 -16.15
N VAL A 404 8.16 2.12 -15.78
CA VAL A 404 7.90 1.69 -14.40
C VAL A 404 9.05 0.83 -13.89
N ARG A 405 9.56 -0.12 -14.68
CA ARG A 405 10.65 -1.03 -14.30
C ARG A 405 11.99 -0.35 -14.05
N GLN A 406 12.23 0.83 -14.62
CA GLN A 406 13.43 1.62 -14.31
C GLN A 406 13.40 2.10 -12.86
N HIS A 407 12.22 2.49 -12.36
CA HIS A 407 12.04 2.95 -10.98
C HIS A 407 11.65 1.82 -10.01
N ASP A 408 11.08 0.73 -10.49
CA ASP A 408 10.76 -0.47 -9.70
C ASP A 408 12.01 -1.33 -9.48
N VAL A 409 13.02 -0.74 -8.85
CA VAL A 409 14.26 -1.37 -8.40
C VAL A 409 14.43 -1.09 -6.90
N ARG A 410 15.32 -1.82 -6.21
CA ARG A 410 15.46 -1.67 -4.75
C ARG A 410 16.07 -0.32 -4.35
N SER A 411 17.04 0.16 -5.12
CA SER A 411 17.80 1.39 -4.84
C SER A 411 18.03 2.14 -6.15
N HIS A 412 17.01 2.84 -6.63
CA HIS A 412 17.09 3.67 -7.83
C HIS A 412 18.02 4.88 -7.61
N ASP A 413 18.79 5.27 -8.63
CA ASP A 413 19.62 6.48 -8.60
C ASP A 413 18.79 7.69 -9.09
N ILE A 414 18.41 8.56 -8.15
CA ILE A 414 17.59 9.76 -8.41
C ILE A 414 18.19 10.72 -9.46
N SER A 415 19.51 10.68 -9.70
CA SER A 415 20.14 11.51 -10.71
C SER A 415 19.71 11.14 -12.14
N ARG A 416 19.21 9.92 -12.36
CA ARG A 416 18.81 9.43 -13.68
C ARG A 416 17.36 9.76 -14.04
N THR A 417 16.52 10.02 -13.03
CA THR A 417 15.07 10.20 -13.18
C THR A 417 14.70 11.20 -14.28
N LEU A 418 15.44 12.32 -14.38
CA LEU A 418 15.16 13.34 -15.39
C LEU A 418 15.44 12.85 -16.83
N GLN A 419 16.55 12.15 -17.03
CA GLN A 419 16.93 11.60 -18.33
C GLN A 419 15.95 10.49 -18.74
N GLU A 420 15.64 9.58 -17.83
CA GLU A 420 14.71 8.46 -18.08
C GLU A 420 13.30 8.96 -18.41
N ARG A 421 12.84 10.00 -17.70
CA ARG A 421 11.60 10.72 -18.04
C ARG A 421 11.65 11.25 -19.46
N ASP A 422 12.69 11.99 -19.82
CA ASP A 422 12.80 12.62 -21.14
C ASP A 422 12.93 11.59 -22.26
N GLU A 423 13.61 10.48 -22.00
CA GLU A 423 13.67 9.33 -22.91
C GLU A 423 12.32 8.67 -23.12
N PHE A 424 11.58 8.44 -22.03
CA PHE A 424 10.23 7.92 -22.09
C PHE A 424 9.30 8.84 -22.89
N LEU A 425 9.29 10.14 -22.59
CA LEU A 425 8.43 11.11 -23.29
C LEU A 425 8.77 11.20 -24.78
N ARG A 426 10.06 11.22 -25.13
CA ARG A 426 10.50 11.23 -26.54
C ARG A 426 10.03 9.99 -27.28
N ARG A 427 10.08 8.82 -26.64
CA ARG A 427 9.60 7.57 -27.23
C ARG A 427 8.09 7.55 -27.39
N LEU A 428 7.33 8.03 -26.40
CA LEU A 428 5.89 8.18 -26.53
C LEU A 428 5.52 9.12 -27.69
N ASP A 429 6.20 10.25 -27.80
CA ASP A 429 5.99 11.22 -28.87
C ASP A 429 6.31 10.60 -30.24
N LYS A 430 7.45 9.90 -30.36
CA LYS A 430 7.83 9.21 -31.61
C LYS A 430 6.81 8.12 -31.98
N LEU A 431 6.50 7.21 -31.07
CA LEU A 431 5.70 6.03 -31.37
C LEU A 431 4.22 6.37 -31.60
N PHE A 432 3.60 7.11 -30.69
CA PHE A 432 2.13 7.27 -30.69
C PHE A 432 1.67 8.63 -31.21
N ILE A 433 2.45 9.71 -31.00
CA ILE A 433 2.06 11.03 -31.49
C ILE A 433 2.41 11.19 -32.98
N GLN A 434 3.65 10.86 -33.34
CA GLN A 434 4.13 10.91 -34.73
C GLN A 434 3.67 9.68 -35.55
N GLY A 435 3.21 8.62 -34.89
CA GLY A 435 2.61 7.45 -35.54
C GLY A 435 3.60 6.37 -35.97
N HIS A 436 4.90 6.49 -35.62
CA HIS A 436 5.93 5.53 -35.99
C HIS A 436 5.71 4.11 -35.42
N ILE A 437 4.76 3.93 -34.50
CA ILE A 437 4.36 2.60 -34.02
C ILE A 437 3.80 1.70 -35.13
N LEU A 438 3.32 2.30 -36.22
CA LEU A 438 2.80 1.63 -37.41
C LEU A 438 3.82 1.54 -38.57
N ASP A 439 5.10 1.89 -38.33
CA ASP A 439 6.15 1.74 -39.33
C ASP A 439 6.67 0.29 -39.37
N GLU A 440 6.79 -0.29 -40.57
CA GLU A 440 7.24 -1.69 -40.75
C GLU A 440 8.58 -2.04 -40.05
N SER A 441 9.46 -1.06 -39.88
CA SER A 441 10.74 -1.22 -39.16
C SER A 441 10.61 -1.38 -37.64
N THR A 442 9.45 -1.06 -37.08
CA THR A 442 9.19 -1.13 -35.64
C THR A 442 8.57 -2.49 -35.31
N GLU A 443 9.30 -3.32 -34.58
CA GLU A 443 8.74 -4.55 -33.99
C GLU A 443 7.72 -4.19 -32.88
N SER A 444 6.45 -3.99 -33.28
CA SER A 444 5.36 -3.58 -32.39
C SER A 444 4.29 -4.66 -32.26
N PHE A 445 3.57 -4.66 -31.14
CA PHE A 445 2.40 -5.50 -30.94
C PHE A 445 1.26 -5.11 -31.88
N ALA A 446 1.14 -3.84 -32.29
CA ALA A 446 0.22 -3.43 -33.34
C ALA A 446 0.51 -4.17 -34.66
N HIS A 447 1.77 -4.23 -35.11
CA HIS A 447 2.12 -5.01 -36.30
C HIS A 447 1.85 -6.49 -36.13
N MET A 448 2.24 -7.05 -34.99
CA MET A 448 1.99 -8.46 -34.68
C MET A 448 0.48 -8.79 -34.71
N ALA A 449 -0.35 -7.93 -34.11
CA ALA A 449 -1.80 -8.09 -34.08
C ALA A 449 -2.39 -8.11 -35.49
N CYS A 450 -2.03 -7.10 -36.30
CA CYS A 450 -2.49 -7.00 -37.68
C CYS A 450 -2.03 -8.19 -38.52
N ARG A 451 -0.74 -8.56 -38.44
CA ARG A 451 -0.17 -9.70 -39.16
C ARG A 451 -0.89 -11.00 -38.80
N ASN A 452 -1.04 -11.29 -37.52
CA ASN A 452 -1.69 -12.51 -37.05
C ASN A 452 -3.17 -12.56 -37.46
N ALA A 453 -3.88 -11.43 -37.43
CA ALA A 453 -5.27 -11.36 -37.87
C ALA A 453 -5.43 -11.52 -39.39
N ILE A 454 -4.50 -10.96 -40.19
CA ILE A 454 -4.48 -11.12 -41.65
C ILE A 454 -4.17 -12.57 -42.02
N SER A 455 -3.18 -13.19 -41.38
CA SER A 455 -2.76 -14.57 -41.64
C SER A 455 -3.79 -15.62 -41.20
N ALA A 456 -4.70 -15.28 -40.29
CA ALA A 456 -5.66 -16.24 -39.74
C ALA A 456 -6.70 -16.74 -40.76
N GLY A 457 -6.95 -15.98 -41.83
CA GLY A 457 -8.00 -16.28 -42.81
C GLY A 457 -9.42 -16.25 -42.22
N ALA A 458 -10.38 -16.79 -42.98
CA ALA A 458 -11.78 -16.87 -42.57
C ALA A 458 -12.02 -18.04 -41.60
N ILE A 459 -12.58 -17.75 -40.43
CA ILE A 459 -12.92 -18.77 -39.43
C ILE A 459 -14.38 -19.20 -39.63
N GLN A 460 -14.59 -20.46 -40.01
CA GLN A 460 -15.93 -21.03 -40.13
C GLN A 460 -16.48 -21.45 -38.76
N TYR A 461 -17.71 -21.03 -38.44
CA TYR A 461 -18.43 -21.45 -37.23
C TYR A 461 -19.91 -21.65 -37.53
N GLY A 462 -20.36 -22.91 -37.46
CA GLY A 462 -21.68 -23.30 -37.95
C GLY A 462 -21.81 -22.98 -39.45
N ASN A 463 -22.84 -22.22 -39.81
CA ASN A 463 -23.10 -21.79 -41.19
C ASN A 463 -22.60 -20.35 -41.48
N ARG A 464 -21.68 -19.83 -40.65
CA ARG A 464 -21.15 -18.46 -40.77
C ARG A 464 -19.64 -18.49 -40.93
N MET A 465 -19.10 -17.45 -41.56
CA MET A 465 -17.67 -17.16 -41.61
C MET A 465 -17.39 -15.88 -40.84
N HIS A 466 -16.25 -15.82 -40.15
CA HIS A 466 -15.77 -14.64 -39.44
C HIS A 466 -14.33 -14.34 -39.84
N ASP A 467 -14.08 -13.13 -40.33
CA ASP A 467 -12.74 -12.66 -40.64
C ASP A 467 -12.22 -11.79 -39.50
N LEU A 468 -11.04 -12.12 -38.97
CA LEU A 468 -10.38 -11.28 -37.96
C LEU A 468 -9.88 -9.95 -38.54
N TRP A 469 -9.68 -9.90 -39.85
CA TRP A 469 -9.22 -8.70 -40.55
C TRP A 469 -10.07 -8.39 -41.78
N GLY A 470 -11.14 -7.62 -41.58
CA GLY A 470 -11.97 -7.07 -42.65
C GLY A 470 -11.47 -5.70 -43.17
N PRO A 471 -12.07 -5.16 -44.24
CA PRO A 471 -11.70 -3.85 -44.79
C PRO A 471 -11.93 -2.73 -43.76
N MET A 472 -10.83 -2.21 -43.22
CA MET A 472 -10.85 -1.08 -42.30
C MET A 472 -10.79 0.23 -43.09
N GLY A 473 -11.87 1.01 -43.04
CA GLY A 473 -11.90 2.32 -43.68
C GLY A 473 -10.85 3.27 -43.11
N LYS A 474 -10.19 4.06 -43.97
CA LYS A 474 -9.15 5.05 -43.60
C LYS A 474 -9.56 5.94 -42.42
N LYS A 475 -10.83 6.40 -42.41
CA LYS A 475 -11.39 7.23 -41.32
C LYS A 475 -11.36 6.52 -39.97
N LYS A 476 -11.74 5.24 -39.91
CA LYS A 476 -11.72 4.46 -38.66
C LYS A 476 -10.31 4.32 -38.10
N CYS A 477 -9.34 4.03 -38.96
CA CYS A 477 -7.93 3.96 -38.56
C CYS A 477 -7.45 5.33 -38.03
N GLN A 478 -7.77 6.43 -38.71
CA GLN A 478 -7.48 7.79 -38.25
C GLN A 478 -8.13 8.10 -36.88
N ASP A 479 -9.36 7.63 -36.64
CA ASP A 479 -10.04 7.82 -35.36
C ASP A 479 -9.38 7.01 -34.22
N ILE A 480 -8.94 5.78 -34.50
CA ILE A 480 -8.19 4.94 -33.54
C ILE A 480 -6.85 5.60 -33.20
N MET A 481 -6.13 6.08 -34.21
CA MET A 481 -4.86 6.81 -34.01
C MET A 481 -5.08 8.11 -33.24
N SER A 482 -6.14 8.87 -33.55
CA SER A 482 -6.50 10.06 -32.79
C SER A 482 -6.81 9.73 -31.32
N SER A 483 -7.39 8.56 -31.07
CA SER A 483 -7.68 8.06 -29.72
C SER A 483 -6.41 7.73 -28.93
N VAL A 484 -5.45 7.00 -29.53
CA VAL A 484 -4.18 6.68 -28.85
C VAL A 484 -3.33 7.94 -28.64
N GLN A 485 -3.40 8.91 -29.56
CA GLN A 485 -2.78 10.22 -29.39
C GLN A 485 -3.36 10.99 -28.20
N ALA A 486 -4.68 11.00 -28.02
CA ALA A 486 -5.33 11.65 -26.87
C ALA A 486 -4.92 11.00 -25.53
N VAL A 487 -4.83 9.67 -25.51
CA VAL A 487 -4.32 8.91 -24.36
C VAL A 487 -2.87 9.28 -24.06
N THR A 488 -2.03 9.30 -25.09
CA THR A 488 -0.60 9.59 -24.99
C THR A 488 -0.36 11.02 -24.51
N ASP A 489 -1.03 12.01 -25.10
CA ASP A 489 -0.96 13.41 -24.67
C ASP A 489 -1.39 13.58 -23.19
N SER A 490 -2.44 12.88 -22.77
CA SER A 490 -2.92 12.91 -21.39
C SER A 490 -1.90 12.31 -20.41
N CYS A 491 -1.28 11.19 -20.78
CA CYS A 491 -0.22 10.53 -20.01
C CYS A 491 1.03 11.43 -19.94
N ARG A 492 1.51 11.93 -21.08
CA ARG A 492 2.63 12.87 -21.18
C ARG A 492 2.42 14.10 -20.30
N SER A 493 1.27 14.76 -20.43
CA SER A 493 0.91 15.92 -19.61
C SER A 493 0.97 15.60 -18.11
N ARG A 494 0.54 14.39 -17.72
CA ARG A 494 0.61 13.95 -16.33
C ARG A 494 2.04 13.69 -15.86
N ILE A 495 2.87 13.00 -16.64
CA ILE A 495 4.27 12.75 -16.31
C ILE A 495 5.05 14.06 -16.16
N VAL A 496 4.90 14.99 -17.10
CA VAL A 496 5.53 16.33 -17.02
C VAL A 496 5.08 17.10 -15.77
N THR A 497 3.85 16.89 -15.32
CA THR A 497 3.32 17.53 -14.11
C THR A 497 3.84 16.88 -12.82
N ASP A 498 3.84 15.55 -12.75
CA ASP A 498 4.25 14.80 -11.55
C ASP A 498 5.79 14.73 -11.41
N MET A 499 6.54 14.95 -12.50
CA MET A 499 8.01 14.99 -12.57
C MET A 499 8.47 16.25 -13.31
N SER A 500 8.18 17.45 -12.79
CA SER A 500 8.52 18.69 -13.50
C SER A 500 10.01 18.98 -13.39
N ALA A 501 10.66 19.38 -14.49
CA ALA A 501 12.11 19.64 -14.53
C ALA A 501 12.58 20.75 -13.55
N ASN A 502 11.64 21.52 -12.99
CA ASN A 502 11.90 22.57 -12.02
C ASN A 502 11.64 22.12 -10.57
N ASP A 503 11.29 20.86 -10.36
CA ASP A 503 11.07 20.29 -9.04
C ASP A 503 12.44 19.93 -8.43
N PRO A 504 12.65 20.14 -7.12
CA PRO A 504 13.98 20.01 -6.50
C PRO A 504 14.55 18.58 -6.62
N GLU A 505 13.70 17.56 -6.62
CA GLU A 505 14.07 16.17 -6.92
C GLU A 505 14.68 15.97 -8.33
N MET A 506 14.31 16.75 -9.34
CA MET A 506 14.87 16.63 -10.68
C MET A 506 16.22 17.31 -10.77
N ALA A 507 16.57 18.15 -9.79
CA ALA A 507 17.86 18.83 -9.74
C ALA A 507 19.02 17.86 -9.47
N PHE A 508 18.74 16.67 -8.91
CA PHE A 508 19.75 15.61 -8.78
C PHE A 508 20.32 15.14 -10.12
N ALA A 509 19.67 15.46 -11.25
CA ALA A 509 20.22 15.22 -12.58
C ALA A 509 21.59 15.88 -12.83
N ILE A 510 22.00 16.83 -11.98
CA ILE A 510 23.36 17.36 -11.95
C ILE A 510 24.42 16.27 -11.75
N PHE A 511 24.12 15.20 -11.01
CA PHE A 511 25.05 14.09 -10.71
C PHE A 511 25.07 13.01 -11.80
N ASN A 512 24.24 13.11 -12.83
CA ASN A 512 24.21 12.14 -13.91
C ASN A 512 25.38 12.37 -14.89
N LEU A 513 26.42 11.55 -14.76
CA LEU A 513 27.67 11.64 -15.51
C LEU A 513 27.48 11.35 -17.00
N GLN A 514 26.64 10.37 -17.35
CA GLN A 514 26.35 10.06 -18.74
C GLN A 514 25.72 11.25 -19.47
N GLY A 515 24.85 12.00 -18.80
CA GLY A 515 24.25 13.19 -19.37
C GLY A 515 25.21 14.38 -19.52
N TRP A 516 26.36 14.38 -18.84
CA TRP A 516 27.47 15.30 -19.09
C TRP A 516 28.34 14.86 -20.28
N CYS A 517 28.47 13.55 -20.54
CA CYS A 517 29.16 13.06 -21.74
C CYS A 517 28.32 13.25 -23.02
N GLN A 518 27.01 13.03 -22.95
CA GLN A 518 26.11 13.07 -24.12
C GLN A 518 25.78 14.49 -24.59
N GLY A 519 25.48 15.40 -23.67
CA GLY A 519 25.40 16.81 -24.00
C GLY A 519 26.82 17.31 -24.05
N ARG A 520 27.31 17.73 -25.24
CA ARG A 520 28.68 18.23 -25.43
C ARG A 520 29.03 19.09 -24.21
N ALA A 521 29.96 18.65 -23.34
CA ALA A 521 30.27 19.36 -22.10
C ALA A 521 30.72 20.83 -22.36
N THR A 522 31.07 21.11 -23.62
CA THR A 522 31.41 22.41 -24.19
C THR A 522 30.22 23.27 -24.61
N ASP A 523 28.99 22.75 -24.66
CA ASP A 523 27.78 23.52 -24.97
C ASP A 523 27.41 24.43 -23.77
N PRO A 524 27.52 25.76 -23.93
CA PRO A 524 27.26 26.70 -22.85
C PRO A 524 25.82 26.64 -22.32
N GLU A 525 24.83 26.36 -23.19
CA GLU A 525 23.42 26.34 -22.78
C GLU A 525 23.10 25.11 -21.92
N HIS A 526 23.61 23.94 -22.32
CA HIS A 526 23.47 22.71 -21.55
C HIS A 526 24.15 22.83 -20.18
N ARG A 527 25.37 23.39 -20.16
CA ARG A 527 26.13 23.63 -18.93
C ARG A 527 25.38 24.57 -17.99
N GLU A 528 24.89 25.70 -18.48
CA GLU A 528 24.09 26.66 -17.69
C GLU A 528 22.80 26.04 -17.16
N ARG A 529 22.10 25.22 -17.96
CA ARG A 529 20.89 24.52 -17.54
C ARG A 529 21.16 23.55 -16.39
N ARG A 530 22.28 22.81 -16.44
CA ARG A 530 22.70 21.92 -15.35
C ARG A 530 23.09 22.72 -14.11
N PHE A 531 23.87 23.78 -14.22
CA PHE A 531 24.23 24.57 -13.05
C PHE A 531 23.04 25.27 -12.37
N LYS A 532 21.95 25.54 -13.08
CA LYS A 532 20.67 25.92 -12.45
C LYS A 532 20.14 24.85 -11.49
N MET A 533 20.35 23.56 -11.78
CA MET A 533 20.00 22.45 -10.89
C MET A 533 20.91 22.43 -9.67
N LEU A 534 22.22 22.60 -9.85
CA LEU A 534 23.15 22.73 -8.73
C LEU A 534 22.72 23.88 -7.79
N LYS A 535 22.39 25.04 -8.36
CA LYS A 535 21.89 26.21 -7.61
C LYS A 535 20.63 25.91 -6.82
N GLN A 536 19.73 25.07 -7.35
CA GLN A 536 18.53 24.63 -6.62
C GLN A 536 18.90 23.77 -5.41
N LEU A 537 19.80 22.80 -5.56
CA LEU A 537 20.26 21.96 -4.45
C LEU A 537 21.04 22.76 -3.39
N CYS A 538 21.94 23.66 -3.80
CA CYS A 538 22.64 24.54 -2.87
C CYS A 538 21.67 25.39 -2.05
N ARG A 539 20.61 25.93 -2.67
CA ARG A 539 19.57 26.67 -1.94
C ARG A 539 18.80 25.79 -0.95
N LEU A 540 18.50 24.55 -1.34
CA LEU A 540 17.79 23.59 -0.50
C LEU A 540 18.58 23.25 0.77
N LEU A 541 19.91 23.11 0.63
CA LEU A 541 20.84 22.81 1.72
C LEU A 541 21.44 24.06 2.39
N LYS A 542 21.13 25.26 1.88
CA LYS A 542 21.71 26.54 2.33
C LYS A 542 23.25 26.61 2.17
N LEU A 543 23.78 26.01 1.11
CA LEU A 543 25.20 26.04 0.74
C LEU A 543 25.54 27.25 -0.16
N PRO A 544 26.77 27.81 -0.06
CA PRO A 544 27.21 28.90 -0.92
C PRO A 544 27.42 28.40 -2.35
N TYR A 545 26.57 28.87 -3.27
CA TYR A 545 26.52 28.36 -4.64
C TYR A 545 27.84 28.51 -5.41
N GLU A 546 28.49 29.68 -5.39
CA GLU A 546 29.69 29.91 -6.20
C GLU A 546 30.87 29.04 -5.75
N ALA A 547 31.09 28.90 -4.44
CA ALA A 547 32.12 28.03 -3.90
C ALA A 547 31.81 26.55 -4.18
N THR A 548 30.55 26.13 -3.95
CA THR A 548 30.12 24.75 -4.25
C THR A 548 30.25 24.42 -5.74
N LYS A 549 29.99 25.39 -6.63
CA LYS A 549 30.12 25.22 -8.07
C LYS A 549 31.57 24.98 -8.48
N LEU A 550 32.51 25.76 -7.93
CA LEU A 550 33.93 25.60 -8.22
C LEU A 550 34.44 24.21 -7.82
N GLU A 551 34.12 23.78 -6.60
CA GLU A 551 34.44 22.44 -6.11
C GLU A 551 33.81 21.34 -6.97
N PHE A 552 32.52 21.52 -7.34
CA PHE A 552 31.80 20.59 -8.19
C PHE A 552 32.43 20.45 -9.58
N GLU A 553 32.86 21.55 -10.19
CA GLU A 553 33.51 21.55 -11.50
C GLU A 553 34.85 20.80 -11.48
N GLY A 554 35.67 21.01 -10.44
CA GLY A 554 36.93 20.29 -10.26
C GLY A 554 36.73 18.78 -10.16
N VAL A 555 35.83 18.35 -9.27
CA VAL A 555 35.51 16.92 -9.10
C VAL A 555 34.87 16.33 -10.36
N LEU A 556 33.95 17.06 -11.00
CA LEU A 556 33.30 16.58 -12.23
C LEU A 556 34.32 16.35 -13.35
N ALA A 557 35.26 17.27 -13.55
CA ALA A 557 36.28 17.14 -14.59
C ALA A 557 37.07 15.84 -14.39
N GLU A 558 37.51 15.58 -13.17
CA GLU A 558 38.29 14.39 -12.84
C GLU A 558 37.47 13.09 -12.99
N LEU A 559 36.20 13.09 -12.57
CA LEU A 559 35.32 11.93 -12.78
C LEU A 559 35.07 11.62 -14.25
N LEU A 560 35.06 12.64 -15.13
CA LEU A 560 34.85 12.46 -16.57
C LEU A 560 36.10 11.98 -17.31
N GLU A 561 37.30 12.12 -16.74
CA GLU A 561 38.54 11.56 -17.31
C GLU A 561 38.53 10.02 -17.25
N ASP A 562 37.87 9.43 -16.25
CA ASP A 562 37.70 7.98 -16.08
C ASP A 562 36.53 7.44 -16.95
N THR A 563 36.71 7.54 -18.27
CA THR A 563 35.64 7.23 -19.24
C THR A 563 35.10 5.80 -19.13
N ASP A 564 35.94 4.83 -18.75
CA ASP A 564 35.52 3.44 -18.60
C ASP A 564 34.64 3.25 -17.37
N SER A 565 34.99 3.88 -16.25
CA SER A 565 34.12 3.87 -15.06
C SER A 565 32.81 4.60 -15.32
N VAL A 566 32.81 5.71 -16.06
CA VAL A 566 31.58 6.42 -16.46
C VAL A 566 30.69 5.54 -17.35
N LYS A 567 31.27 4.82 -18.32
CA LYS A 567 30.52 3.85 -19.14
C LYS A 567 29.95 2.72 -18.28
N GLN A 568 30.73 2.20 -17.33
CA GLN A 568 30.28 1.15 -16.42
C GLN A 568 29.16 1.65 -15.49
N ALA A 569 29.25 2.87 -14.97
CA ALA A 569 28.18 3.50 -14.19
C ALA A 569 26.90 3.69 -15.02
N GLY A 570 27.05 4.09 -16.29
CA GLY A 570 25.94 4.15 -17.25
C GLY A 570 25.29 2.78 -17.50
N ALA A 571 26.10 1.73 -17.66
CA ALA A 571 25.63 0.35 -17.85
C ALA A 571 24.94 -0.21 -16.59
N ASN A 572 25.53 0.03 -15.42
CA ASN A 572 25.00 -0.36 -14.12
C ASN A 572 23.83 0.51 -13.65
N SER A 573 23.53 1.59 -14.38
CA SER A 573 22.43 2.49 -14.05
C SER A 573 22.58 3.19 -12.69
N ASP A 574 23.82 3.46 -12.25
CA ASP A 574 24.11 4.06 -10.94
C ASP A 574 25.39 4.91 -10.95
N ASN A 575 25.26 6.23 -10.72
CA ASN A 575 26.36 7.18 -10.67
C ASN A 575 26.95 7.32 -9.26
N ARG A 576 26.28 6.82 -8.23
CA ARG A 576 26.66 7.02 -6.81
C ARG A 576 28.06 6.49 -6.47
N PRO A 577 28.51 5.31 -6.94
CA PRO A 577 29.85 4.82 -6.63
C PRO A 577 30.98 5.74 -7.11
N LEU A 578 30.77 6.47 -8.21
CA LEU A 578 31.78 7.42 -8.71
C LEU A 578 31.81 8.70 -7.89
N TRP A 579 30.65 9.25 -7.56
CA TRP A 579 30.56 10.42 -6.68
C TRP A 579 31.02 10.13 -5.25
N ALA A 580 30.89 8.90 -4.77
CA ALA A 580 31.42 8.45 -3.47
C ALA A 580 32.95 8.60 -3.37
N ARG A 581 33.68 8.52 -4.49
CA ARG A 581 35.15 8.72 -4.53
C ARG A 581 35.57 10.09 -4.03
N ALA A 582 34.75 11.13 -4.26
CA ALA A 582 34.99 12.49 -3.76
C ALA A 582 34.89 12.61 -2.23
N LEU A 583 34.29 11.63 -1.56
CA LEU A 583 34.20 11.54 -0.10
C LEU A 583 35.27 10.60 0.51
N GLY A 584 36.21 10.11 -0.31
CA GLY A 584 37.27 9.21 0.13
C GLY A 584 36.92 7.72 0.09
N ASP A 585 35.85 7.33 -0.60
CA ASP A 585 35.50 5.91 -0.80
C ASP A 585 36.13 5.36 -2.09
N GLY A 586 36.95 4.31 -1.98
CA GLY A 586 37.66 3.73 -3.12
C GLY A 586 38.92 4.50 -3.55
N LYS A 587 39.23 4.50 -4.87
CA LYS A 587 40.43 5.17 -5.39
C LYS A 587 40.29 6.69 -5.27
N PRO A 588 41.14 7.36 -4.46
CA PRO A 588 41.05 8.79 -4.28
C PRO A 588 41.34 9.51 -5.61
N LEU A 589 40.49 10.49 -5.91
CA LEU A 589 40.77 11.55 -6.85
C LEU A 589 42.12 12.25 -6.51
N SER A 590 42.91 12.54 -7.53
CA SER A 590 44.32 12.92 -7.48
C SER A 590 44.58 14.40 -7.18
N GLN A 591 43.62 15.31 -7.42
CA GLN A 591 43.90 16.76 -7.38
C GLN A 591 43.00 17.59 -6.47
N CYS A 592 41.80 17.13 -6.12
CA CYS A 592 40.79 18.01 -5.50
C CYS A 592 40.47 17.73 -4.04
N HIS A 593 41.12 16.76 -3.40
CA HIS A 593 40.61 16.26 -2.12
C HIS A 593 40.80 17.21 -0.95
N ASP A 594 41.99 17.74 -0.66
CA ASP A 594 42.23 18.30 0.68
C ASP A 594 41.54 19.66 0.95
N GLU A 595 40.91 20.25 -0.06
CA GLU A 595 40.30 21.59 0.00
C GLU A 595 38.76 21.63 -0.11
N LEU A 596 38.07 20.49 -0.25
CA LEU A 596 36.61 20.49 -0.41
C LEU A 596 35.89 20.91 0.88
N GLN A 597 35.23 22.07 0.87
CA GLN A 597 34.53 22.62 2.03
C GLN A 597 33.02 22.40 1.96
N TYR A 598 32.39 22.51 0.79
CA TYR A 598 30.93 22.55 0.66
C TYR A 598 30.34 21.38 -0.11
N LEU A 599 31.06 20.87 -1.12
CA LEU A 599 30.66 19.73 -1.92
C LEU A 599 30.46 18.45 -1.09
N PRO A 600 31.24 18.15 -0.03
CA PRO A 600 31.06 16.92 0.73
C PRO A 600 29.66 16.79 1.36
N GLU A 601 29.12 17.89 1.88
CA GLU A 601 27.74 17.95 2.42
C GLU A 601 26.72 17.67 1.32
N LEU A 602 26.88 18.31 0.16
CA LEU A 602 25.99 18.11 -0.99
C LEU A 602 26.02 16.66 -1.51
N LEU A 603 27.20 16.03 -1.54
CA LEU A 603 27.36 14.64 -1.95
C LEU A 603 26.79 13.68 -0.91
N ALA A 604 27.03 13.93 0.39
CA ALA A 604 26.44 13.14 1.45
C ALA A 604 24.89 13.21 1.38
N PHE A 605 24.33 14.37 1.05
CA PHE A 605 22.90 14.52 0.85
C PHE A 605 22.43 13.62 -0.29
N TYR A 606 23.05 13.72 -1.47
CA TYR A 606 22.72 12.89 -2.63
C TYR A 606 22.82 11.38 -2.35
N LEU A 607 23.92 10.92 -1.75
CA LEU A 607 24.15 9.50 -1.48
C LEU A 607 23.19 8.92 -0.42
N SER A 608 22.66 9.77 0.46
CA SER A 608 21.68 9.36 1.49
C SER A 608 20.26 9.17 0.95
N VAL A 609 19.91 9.70 -0.23
CA VAL A 609 18.53 9.72 -0.74
C VAL A 609 18.00 8.32 -1.06
N LEU A 610 16.80 8.02 -0.56
CA LEU A 610 15.96 6.90 -1.01
C LEU A 610 14.95 7.40 -2.05
N ASP A 611 15.12 7.01 -3.31
CA ASP A 611 14.23 7.40 -4.40
C ASP A 611 13.01 6.47 -4.51
N GLY A 612 12.04 6.67 -3.61
CA GLY A 612 10.77 5.95 -3.59
C GLY A 612 10.70 4.81 -2.57
N GLU A 613 9.59 4.07 -2.60
CA GLU A 613 9.25 3.04 -1.60
C GLU A 613 9.46 1.61 -2.10
N CYS A 614 9.85 1.42 -3.36
CA CYS A 614 10.01 0.09 -3.97
C CYS A 614 10.95 -0.83 -3.17
N GLY A 615 11.95 -0.26 -2.48
CA GLY A 615 12.78 -1.03 -1.56
C GLY A 615 11.98 -1.55 -0.34
N VAL A 616 11.23 -0.67 0.33
CA VAL A 616 10.50 -1.01 1.57
C VAL A 616 9.31 -1.92 1.29
N GLU A 617 8.63 -1.76 0.13
CA GLU A 617 7.59 -2.68 -0.34
C GLU A 617 8.11 -4.13 -0.44
N ARG A 618 9.35 -4.30 -0.94
CA ARG A 618 9.98 -5.64 -1.05
C ARG A 618 10.30 -6.23 0.32
N ASP A 619 10.74 -5.41 1.27
CA ASP A 619 11.00 -5.91 2.63
C ASP A 619 9.72 -6.28 3.33
N LEU A 620 8.66 -5.50 3.15
CA LEU A 620 7.33 -5.81 3.65
C LEU A 620 6.78 -7.11 3.04
N ALA A 621 6.98 -7.33 1.74
CA ALA A 621 6.67 -8.60 1.10
C ALA A 621 7.50 -9.77 1.67
N SER A 622 8.79 -9.56 1.92
CA SER A 622 9.66 -10.55 2.57
C SER A 622 9.21 -10.85 4.00
N LEU A 623 8.77 -9.83 4.74
CA LEU A 623 8.21 -9.97 6.08
C LEU A 623 6.92 -10.77 6.04
N CYS A 624 5.95 -10.43 5.18
CA CYS A 624 4.71 -11.17 5.02
C CYS A 624 4.97 -12.65 4.74
N LYS A 625 5.89 -12.96 3.82
CA LYS A 625 6.27 -14.35 3.52
C LYS A 625 6.88 -15.07 4.72
N THR A 626 7.69 -14.38 5.51
CA THR A 626 8.29 -14.93 6.74
C THR A 626 7.21 -15.23 7.78
N LEU A 627 6.25 -14.31 7.96
CA LEU A 627 5.18 -14.43 8.93
C LEU A 627 4.12 -15.47 8.54
N GLU A 628 3.79 -15.61 7.25
CA GLU A 628 2.91 -16.68 6.74
C GLU A 628 3.42 -18.08 7.13
N GLN A 629 4.74 -18.25 7.24
CA GLN A 629 5.38 -19.52 7.60
C GLN A 629 5.68 -19.63 9.11
N HIS A 630 5.57 -18.51 9.84
CA HIS A 630 5.82 -18.43 11.28
C HIS A 630 4.57 -18.86 12.07
N GLN A 631 4.50 -20.14 12.44
CA GLN A 631 3.41 -20.73 13.25
C GLN A 631 3.47 -20.40 14.77
N GLY A 632 3.70 -19.13 15.14
CA GLY A 632 3.75 -18.73 16.55
C GLY A 632 3.14 -17.35 16.77
N PRO A 633 2.65 -17.03 17.98
CA PRO A 633 2.08 -15.72 18.28
C PRO A 633 3.15 -14.65 18.04
N THR A 634 2.85 -13.73 17.12
CA THR A 634 3.60 -12.48 17.03
C THR A 634 3.19 -11.62 18.21
N ASP A 635 4.16 -11.01 18.88
CA ASP A 635 3.84 -10.06 19.95
C ASP A 635 3.03 -8.88 19.40
N ALA A 636 2.15 -8.30 20.23
CA ALA A 636 1.23 -7.23 19.83
C ALA A 636 1.96 -5.99 19.28
N GLU A 637 3.22 -5.83 19.64
CA GLU A 637 4.09 -4.70 19.30
C GLU A 637 4.95 -4.92 18.05
N ALA A 638 4.85 -6.10 17.42
CA ALA A 638 5.65 -6.51 16.26
C ALA A 638 7.18 -6.55 16.48
N LEU A 639 7.66 -6.64 17.73
CA LEU A 639 9.08 -6.72 18.09
C LEU A 639 9.75 -7.95 17.48
N THR A 640 9.12 -9.12 17.58
CA THR A 640 9.67 -10.38 17.00
C THR A 640 9.74 -10.28 15.48
N ALA A 641 8.73 -9.66 14.85
CA ALA A 641 8.73 -9.39 13.41
C ALA A 641 9.87 -8.42 13.02
N SER A 642 10.11 -7.39 13.84
CA SER A 642 11.23 -6.46 13.67
C SER A 642 12.58 -7.15 13.80
N GLU A 643 12.78 -7.92 14.87
CA GLU A 643 14.02 -8.68 15.14
C GLU A 643 14.37 -9.63 13.99
N LEU A 644 13.40 -10.39 13.50
CA LEU A 644 13.60 -11.33 12.39
C LEU A 644 13.93 -10.60 11.08
N LEU A 645 13.22 -9.51 10.77
CA LEU A 645 13.46 -8.76 9.53
C LEU A 645 14.79 -8.00 9.57
N GLU A 646 15.11 -7.33 10.68
CA GLU A 646 16.37 -6.62 10.89
C GLU A 646 17.57 -7.57 10.81
N LEU A 647 17.51 -8.74 11.47
CA LEU A 647 18.62 -9.69 11.42
C LEU A 647 18.78 -10.28 10.01
N ARG A 648 17.68 -10.55 9.31
CA ARG A 648 17.69 -11.05 7.93
C ARG A 648 18.28 -10.02 6.95
N LEU A 649 17.82 -8.78 7.01
CA LEU A 649 18.15 -7.76 6.03
C LEU A 649 19.40 -6.94 6.37
N ASP A 650 19.72 -6.75 7.64
CA ASP A 650 20.81 -5.87 8.09
C ASP A 650 21.88 -6.61 8.91
N GLY A 651 21.57 -7.82 9.37
CA GLY A 651 22.52 -8.69 10.05
C GLY A 651 23.47 -9.44 9.11
N PRO A 652 24.29 -10.35 9.69
CA PRO A 652 25.18 -11.23 8.95
C PRO A 652 24.47 -11.96 7.81
N LYS A 653 25.12 -12.13 6.65
CA LYS A 653 24.53 -12.77 5.47
C LYS A 653 24.86 -14.25 5.38
N THR A 654 26.02 -14.62 5.90
CA THR A 654 26.55 -15.98 5.88
C THR A 654 26.94 -16.42 7.28
N GLU A 655 27.10 -17.73 7.47
CA GLU A 655 27.62 -18.26 8.74
C GLU A 655 29.07 -17.82 8.97
N SER A 656 29.85 -17.63 7.91
CA SER A 656 31.22 -17.09 7.95
C SER A 656 31.29 -15.68 8.52
N ASP A 657 30.26 -14.87 8.32
CA ASP A 657 30.17 -13.52 8.92
C ASP A 657 29.97 -13.58 10.44
N VAL A 658 29.43 -14.69 10.95
CA VAL A 658 29.22 -14.94 12.38
C VAL A 658 30.44 -15.65 12.97
N PHE A 659 30.97 -16.69 12.33
CA PHE A 659 32.19 -17.39 12.75
C PHE A 659 32.99 -17.85 11.52
N THR A 660 34.28 -17.56 11.48
CA THR A 660 35.17 -18.04 10.41
C THR A 660 35.60 -19.48 10.67
N GLN A 661 35.60 -20.31 9.62
CA GLN A 661 36.12 -21.67 9.69
C GLN A 661 37.59 -21.65 9.28
N VAL A 662 38.49 -22.03 10.18
CA VAL A 662 39.91 -22.19 9.83
C VAL A 662 40.10 -23.59 9.22
N SER A 663 40.38 -23.63 7.91
CA SER A 663 40.75 -24.86 7.23
C SER A 663 42.15 -25.28 7.63
N VAL A 664 42.27 -26.48 8.19
CA VAL A 664 43.57 -27.13 8.43
C VAL A 664 44.16 -27.53 7.07
N PRO A 665 45.44 -27.24 6.77
CA PRO A 665 46.07 -27.66 5.53
C PRO A 665 46.06 -29.19 5.38
N ALA A 666 45.70 -29.68 4.19
CA ALA A 666 45.43 -31.08 3.87
C ALA A 666 46.68 -32.00 3.81
N SER A 667 47.78 -31.65 4.47
CA SER A 667 49.04 -32.39 4.37
C SER A 667 49.14 -33.63 5.28
N SER A 668 48.09 -34.01 6.02
CA SER A 668 48.02 -35.29 6.73
C SER A 668 47.03 -36.25 6.07
N SER A 669 47.55 -37.13 5.24
CA SER A 669 46.84 -38.25 4.59
C SER A 669 46.42 -39.30 5.63
N GLY A 670 45.25 -39.11 6.24
CA GLY A 670 44.53 -40.09 7.05
C GLY A 670 43.10 -40.30 6.54
N PRO A 671 42.45 -41.45 6.83
CA PRO A 671 41.16 -41.79 6.25
C PRO A 671 40.10 -40.76 6.65
N VAL A 672 39.40 -40.26 5.63
CA VAL A 672 38.38 -39.22 5.71
C VAL A 672 37.26 -39.65 6.67
N ALA A 673 37.30 -39.15 7.89
CA ALA A 673 36.13 -39.11 8.76
C ALA A 673 35.13 -38.10 8.16
N VAL A 674 33.94 -38.58 7.82
CA VAL A 674 32.81 -37.77 7.34
C VAL A 674 32.37 -36.84 8.48
N GLY A 675 32.92 -35.62 8.50
CA GLY A 675 32.61 -34.60 9.50
C GLY A 675 33.79 -33.65 9.70
N GLY A 676 34.03 -32.74 8.74
CA GLY A 676 35.13 -31.77 8.83
C GLY A 676 35.01 -30.87 10.07
N THR A 677 35.74 -31.21 11.14
CA THR A 677 35.84 -30.42 12.37
C THR A 677 36.84 -29.28 12.18
N GLY A 678 36.51 -28.31 11.32
CA GLY A 678 37.24 -27.04 11.30
C GLY A 678 36.98 -26.27 12.61
N THR A 679 38.03 -25.71 13.19
CA THR A 679 37.89 -24.85 14.38
C THR A 679 37.18 -23.56 13.99
N LEU A 680 36.09 -23.23 14.68
CA LEU A 680 35.35 -21.98 14.49
C LEU A 680 35.97 -20.84 15.30
N GLU A 681 36.37 -19.79 14.61
CA GLU A 681 36.92 -18.56 15.19
C GLU A 681 35.88 -17.44 15.26
N PHE A 682 36.05 -16.56 16.26
CA PHE A 682 35.17 -15.41 16.46
C PHE A 682 35.44 -14.33 15.41
N THR A 683 34.39 -13.90 14.73
CA THR A 683 34.36 -12.60 14.05
C THR A 683 34.09 -11.49 15.06
N ASP A 684 34.29 -10.24 14.67
CA ASP A 684 33.93 -9.10 15.53
C ASP A 684 32.45 -9.08 15.88
N TYR A 685 31.60 -9.59 14.97
CA TYR A 685 30.18 -9.69 15.21
C TYR A 685 29.84 -10.71 16.32
N SER A 686 30.36 -11.94 16.23
CA SER A 686 30.12 -12.94 17.29
C SER A 686 30.79 -12.55 18.60
N ARG A 687 31.93 -11.85 18.54
CA ARG A 687 32.64 -11.36 19.74
C ARG A 687 31.80 -10.31 20.46
N ALA A 688 31.17 -9.40 19.71
CA ALA A 688 30.20 -8.45 20.24
C ALA A 688 28.95 -9.15 20.83
N CYS A 689 28.41 -10.17 20.14
CA CYS A 689 27.27 -10.94 20.66
C CYS A 689 27.60 -11.62 21.99
N ALA A 690 28.76 -12.27 22.10
CA ALA A 690 29.17 -12.95 23.31
C ALA A 690 29.41 -11.98 24.48
N ARG A 691 30.03 -10.82 24.23
CA ARG A 691 30.18 -9.73 25.22
C ARG A 691 28.82 -9.27 25.73
N LEU A 692 27.94 -8.88 24.81
CA LEU A 692 26.60 -8.40 25.16
C LEU A 692 25.78 -9.43 25.94
N TRP A 693 25.91 -10.71 25.58
CA TRP A 693 25.30 -11.80 26.33
C TRP A 693 25.81 -11.85 27.78
N VAL A 694 27.13 -11.82 27.97
CA VAL A 694 27.74 -11.87 29.31
C VAL A 694 27.34 -10.65 30.14
N ASP A 695 27.29 -9.47 29.54
CA ASP A 695 26.91 -8.24 30.25
C ASP A 695 25.45 -8.29 30.70
N PHE A 696 24.54 -8.74 29.83
CA PHE A 696 23.10 -8.69 30.09
C PHE A 696 22.58 -9.90 30.87
N PHE A 697 22.96 -11.10 30.46
CA PHE A 697 22.48 -12.35 31.08
C PHE A 697 23.46 -12.90 32.12
N GLY A 698 24.70 -12.43 32.16
CA GLY A 698 25.76 -13.09 32.89
C GLY A 698 26.15 -14.42 32.26
N ARG A 699 26.94 -15.22 32.98
CA ARG A 699 27.28 -16.60 32.60
C ARG A 699 26.15 -17.57 33.00
N ARG A 700 24.91 -17.27 32.61
CA ARG A 700 23.68 -17.99 32.98
C ARG A 700 22.92 -18.51 31.76
N PHE A 701 23.55 -19.39 30.98
CA PHE A 701 22.89 -20.13 29.92
C PHE A 701 22.30 -21.43 30.48
N ALA A 702 20.97 -21.49 30.57
CA ALA A 702 20.25 -22.53 31.31
C ALA A 702 20.44 -23.95 30.76
N LEU A 703 20.95 -24.13 29.53
CA LEU A 703 21.21 -25.45 28.95
C LEU A 703 22.26 -26.26 29.74
N TYR A 704 23.24 -25.59 30.34
CA TYR A 704 24.35 -26.25 31.03
C TYR A 704 24.13 -26.40 32.54
N LYS A 705 22.96 -26.02 33.08
CA LYS A 705 22.66 -26.15 34.52
C LYS A 705 22.36 -27.58 34.98
N ASN A 706 22.01 -28.49 34.06
CA ASN A 706 21.53 -29.84 34.41
C ASN A 706 22.58 -30.95 34.25
N LEU A 707 23.85 -30.61 34.04
CA LEU A 707 24.94 -31.59 33.84
C LEU A 707 25.74 -31.91 35.12
N ALA A 708 25.36 -31.37 36.29
CA ALA A 708 25.93 -31.78 37.57
C ALA A 708 25.00 -32.77 38.28
N PRO A 709 25.50 -33.90 38.84
CA PRO A 709 24.66 -34.97 39.37
C PRO A 709 23.98 -34.56 40.69
N ALA A 710 22.69 -34.91 40.78
CA ALA A 710 21.87 -35.41 41.90
C ALA A 710 21.97 -34.86 43.34
N ASP A 711 22.95 -34.05 43.75
CA ASP A 711 23.22 -33.84 45.20
C ASP A 711 23.35 -32.36 45.62
N ARG A 712 22.44 -31.52 45.12
CA ARG A 712 22.20 -30.19 45.71
C ARG A 712 20.72 -30.00 46.01
N SER A 713 20.24 -30.77 46.97
CA SER A 713 19.24 -30.22 47.88
C SER A 713 19.88 -29.12 48.72
N GLU A 714 19.04 -28.17 49.10
CA GLU A 714 19.25 -27.16 50.15
C GLU A 714 19.86 -25.80 49.76
N THR A 715 19.05 -24.80 50.11
CA THR A 715 19.36 -23.40 50.36
C THR A 715 19.62 -22.48 49.16
N ARG A 716 18.52 -21.87 48.69
CA ARG A 716 18.55 -20.43 48.40
C ARG A 716 17.26 -19.75 48.86
N THR A 717 17.27 -19.38 50.13
CA THR A 717 16.47 -18.30 50.69
C THR A 717 17.07 -16.98 50.21
N ASP A 718 16.38 -16.27 49.31
CA ASP A 718 16.44 -14.82 49.23
C ASP A 718 15.02 -14.32 48.92
N VAL A 719 14.33 -14.13 50.03
CA VAL A 719 12.99 -13.57 50.17
C VAL A 719 13.07 -12.06 49.92
N GLY A 720 12.15 -11.57 49.09
CA GLY A 720 11.50 -10.25 49.15
C GLY A 720 12.28 -9.02 49.60
N VAL A 721 12.56 -8.12 48.65
CA VAL A 721 12.66 -6.68 48.94
C VAL A 721 11.46 -5.98 48.29
N LYS A 722 10.51 -5.56 49.12
CA LYS A 722 9.38 -4.70 48.73
C LYS A 722 9.93 -3.34 48.28
N ARG A 723 9.59 -2.90 47.06
CA ARG A 723 9.70 -1.49 46.64
C ARG A 723 8.39 -0.79 46.97
N GLY A 724 8.47 0.30 47.73
CA GLY A 724 7.33 1.11 48.17
C GLY A 724 6.71 2.00 47.08
N PRO A 725 5.61 2.71 47.40
CA PRO A 725 4.86 3.51 46.43
C PRO A 725 5.49 4.90 46.22
N ARG A 726 5.55 5.36 44.96
CA ARG A 726 5.79 6.78 44.63
C ARG A 726 4.47 7.46 44.28
N LYS A 727 4.19 8.56 44.99
CA LYS A 727 3.23 9.61 44.60
C LYS A 727 4.00 10.71 43.85
N GLY A 728 3.43 11.22 42.78
CA GLY A 728 3.90 12.41 42.06
C GLY A 728 2.85 12.82 41.02
N THR A 729 2.19 13.94 41.30
CA THR A 729 0.88 14.38 40.78
C THR A 729 0.91 15.14 39.46
N PHE A 730 -0.19 14.98 38.70
CA PHE A 730 -0.56 15.63 37.43
C PHE A 730 -0.93 17.12 37.54
N ALA A 731 -0.55 17.79 38.63
CA ALA A 731 -1.04 19.12 38.99
C ALA A 731 -0.02 20.27 38.72
N ALA A 732 1.17 19.96 38.20
CA ALA A 732 2.22 20.97 37.94
C ALA A 732 2.40 21.35 36.45
N ILE A 733 1.63 20.76 35.52
CA ILE A 733 1.82 20.96 34.06
C ILE A 733 0.65 21.72 33.41
N LEU A 734 -0.48 21.91 34.11
CA LEU A 734 -1.70 22.49 33.53
C LEU A 734 -1.81 24.02 33.64
N GLU A 735 -0.91 24.71 34.34
CA GLU A 735 -1.03 26.17 34.57
C GLU A 735 -0.21 27.03 33.58
N LYS A 736 0.72 26.46 32.79
CA LYS A 736 1.62 27.24 31.91
C LYS A 736 1.25 27.29 30.42
N GLN A 737 0.25 26.52 29.95
CA GLN A 737 -0.12 26.48 28.53
C GLN A 737 -1.29 27.40 28.11
N ARG A 738 -1.96 28.07 29.06
CA ARG A 738 -3.19 28.84 28.77
C ARG A 738 -3.00 30.31 28.38
N GLN A 739 -1.77 30.85 28.35
CA GLN A 739 -1.55 32.27 28.06
C GLN A 739 -0.90 32.61 26.70
N SER A 740 -0.33 31.64 25.97
CA SER A 740 0.45 31.95 24.75
C SER A 740 -0.34 31.91 23.43
N ILE A 741 -1.64 31.56 23.46
CA ILE A 741 -2.45 31.32 22.24
C ILE A 741 -3.35 32.52 21.87
N LYS A 742 -3.34 33.61 22.64
CA LYS A 742 -4.23 34.77 22.41
C LYS A 742 -3.63 35.94 21.60
N GLN A 743 -2.44 35.82 21.01
CA GLN A 743 -1.78 36.98 20.36
C GLN A 743 -1.24 36.81 18.92
N LEU A 744 -1.58 35.76 18.18
CA LEU A 744 -1.00 35.55 16.83
C LEU A 744 -2.01 35.26 15.73
N VAL A 745 -3.07 36.08 15.62
CA VAL A 745 -3.90 36.17 14.41
C VAL A 745 -4.31 37.62 14.15
N SER A 746 -3.46 38.38 13.46
CA SER A 746 -3.91 39.48 12.60
C SER A 746 -2.80 39.89 11.65
N THR A 747 -2.87 39.42 10.40
CA THR A 747 -2.61 40.16 9.13
C THR A 747 -2.32 39.16 8.01
N GLY A 748 -3.31 38.97 7.14
CA GLY A 748 -3.14 38.22 5.89
C GLY A 748 -3.34 39.17 4.71
N VAL A 749 -2.30 39.35 3.88
CA VAL A 749 -2.40 40.02 2.59
C VAL A 749 -2.14 38.98 1.49
N GLY A 750 -3.12 38.84 0.59
CA GLY A 750 -3.09 37.89 -0.52
C GLY A 750 -2.49 38.48 -1.78
N VAL A 751 -1.75 37.66 -2.54
CA VAL A 751 -1.31 37.98 -3.90
C VAL A 751 -1.68 36.83 -4.84
N ARG A 752 -2.37 37.15 -5.94
CA ARG A 752 -2.80 36.22 -7.00
C ARG A 752 -1.64 35.91 -7.95
N ALA A 753 -1.38 34.63 -8.20
CA ALA A 753 -0.41 34.15 -9.19
C ALA A 753 -1.06 33.84 -10.55
N ARG A 754 -0.31 34.11 -11.64
CA ARG A 754 -0.75 34.06 -13.06
C ARG A 754 -0.71 32.65 -13.67
N LYS A 755 -1.74 32.34 -14.47
CA LYS A 755 -2.08 31.03 -15.08
C LYS A 755 -1.78 31.00 -16.60
N SER A 756 -0.54 30.80 -17.06
CA SER A 756 -0.24 30.94 -18.50
C SER A 756 0.18 29.68 -19.28
N PHE A 757 0.73 28.63 -18.66
CA PHE A 757 1.31 27.52 -19.46
C PHE A 757 0.30 26.40 -19.81
N VAL A 758 -0.46 25.91 -18.83
CA VAL A 758 -1.39 24.76 -18.97
C VAL A 758 -2.55 25.02 -19.96
N ARG A 759 -2.86 26.30 -20.25
CA ARG A 759 -4.02 26.68 -21.06
C ARG A 759 -3.84 26.39 -22.55
N LYS A 760 -2.61 26.43 -23.08
CA LYS A 760 -2.34 26.24 -24.52
C LYS A 760 -2.46 24.78 -24.96
N GLU A 761 -1.95 23.83 -24.18
CA GLU A 761 -2.02 22.40 -24.50
C GLU A 761 -3.47 21.85 -24.35
N CYS A 762 -4.21 22.37 -23.38
CA CYS A 762 -5.63 22.04 -23.16
C CYS A 762 -6.52 22.40 -24.37
N GLN A 763 -6.19 23.48 -25.10
CA GLN A 763 -6.93 23.89 -26.30
C GLN A 763 -6.70 22.96 -27.49
N ARG A 764 -5.53 22.31 -27.58
CA ARG A 764 -5.24 21.30 -28.60
C ARG A 764 -6.01 20.01 -28.33
N MET A 765 -5.99 19.53 -27.07
CA MET A 765 -6.65 18.29 -26.67
C MET A 765 -8.18 18.34 -26.79
N LYS A 766 -8.81 19.47 -26.47
CA LYS A 766 -10.28 19.64 -26.61
C LYS A 766 -10.79 19.58 -28.05
N LYS A 767 -9.91 19.73 -29.03
CA LYS A 767 -10.25 19.61 -30.46
C LYS A 767 -10.17 18.16 -30.96
N ASN A 768 -9.61 17.24 -30.17
CA ASN A 768 -9.53 15.83 -30.55
C ASN A 768 -10.90 15.15 -30.37
N PRO A 769 -11.45 14.47 -31.39
CA PRO A 769 -12.76 13.82 -31.32
C PRO A 769 -12.83 12.68 -30.27
N ALA A 770 -11.70 12.11 -29.87
CA ALA A 770 -11.64 11.08 -28.82
C ALA A 770 -11.73 11.65 -27.39
N TRP A 771 -11.75 12.98 -27.24
CA TRP A 771 -11.83 13.63 -25.93
C TRP A 771 -13.20 13.43 -25.28
N ASN A 772 -13.22 12.89 -24.06
CA ASN A 772 -14.45 12.59 -23.31
C ASN A 772 -14.46 13.19 -21.89
N ALA A 773 -15.60 13.17 -21.22
CA ALA A 773 -15.77 13.75 -19.87
C ALA A 773 -14.84 13.12 -18.80
N LYS A 774 -14.47 11.84 -18.96
CA LYS A 774 -13.55 11.15 -18.03
C LYS A 774 -12.11 11.63 -18.22
N LEU A 775 -11.65 11.76 -19.47
CA LEU A 775 -10.37 12.38 -19.82
C LEU A 775 -10.32 13.84 -19.36
N GLU A 776 -11.43 14.59 -19.48
CA GLU A 776 -11.51 15.96 -18.97
C GLU A 776 -11.34 16.02 -17.44
N LYS A 777 -11.98 15.12 -16.70
CA LYS A 777 -11.83 15.04 -15.22
C LYS A 777 -10.39 14.66 -14.83
N PHE A 778 -9.78 13.72 -15.55
CA PHE A 778 -8.38 13.36 -15.35
C PHE A 778 -7.47 14.57 -15.59
N HIS A 779 -7.67 15.28 -16.70
CA HIS A 779 -6.92 16.47 -17.04
C HIS A 779 -7.09 17.58 -16.00
N LYS A 780 -8.33 17.91 -15.57
CA LYS A 780 -8.58 18.86 -14.47
C LYS A 780 -7.81 18.49 -13.20
N THR A 781 -7.74 17.20 -12.88
CA THR A 781 -6.95 16.71 -11.73
C THR A 781 -5.46 16.95 -11.92
N THR A 782 -4.94 16.75 -13.14
CA THR A 782 -3.56 17.07 -13.51
C THR A 782 -3.30 18.57 -13.39
N GLN A 783 -4.20 19.43 -13.87
CA GLN A 783 -4.07 20.88 -13.74
C GLN A 783 -4.01 21.32 -12.27
N ASN A 784 -4.93 20.81 -11.44
CA ASN A 784 -4.95 21.10 -10.00
C ASN A 784 -3.64 20.67 -9.31
N ARG A 785 -3.07 19.53 -9.72
CA ARG A 785 -1.76 19.09 -9.22
C ARG A 785 -0.62 20.00 -9.67
N ALA A 786 -0.62 20.43 -10.92
CA ALA A 786 0.37 21.39 -11.42
C ALA A 786 0.33 22.70 -10.63
N GLU A 787 -0.87 23.23 -10.37
CA GLU A 787 -1.08 24.41 -9.54
C GLU A 787 -0.57 24.19 -8.10
N GLN A 788 -0.89 23.05 -7.49
CA GLN A 788 -0.43 22.72 -6.14
C GLN A 788 1.09 22.52 -6.06
N SER A 789 1.70 21.84 -7.04
CA SER A 789 3.15 21.69 -7.15
C SER A 789 3.84 23.05 -7.30
N GLN A 790 3.29 23.95 -8.12
CA GLN A 790 3.82 25.31 -8.26
C GLN A 790 3.73 26.11 -6.96
N LEU A 791 2.63 25.99 -6.22
CA LEU A 791 2.48 26.63 -4.90
C LEU A 791 3.50 26.08 -3.88
N ASN A 792 3.71 24.77 -3.85
CA ASN A 792 4.71 24.14 -2.98
C ASN A 792 6.13 24.58 -3.33
N ARG A 793 6.45 24.69 -4.63
CA ARG A 793 7.73 25.25 -5.10
C ARG A 793 7.95 26.67 -4.59
N ILE A 794 6.97 27.56 -4.77
CA ILE A 794 7.06 28.94 -4.29
C ILE A 794 7.33 28.97 -2.78
N ARG A 795 6.70 28.10 -2.00
CA ARG A 795 6.92 28.01 -0.55
C ARG A 795 8.34 27.56 -0.20
N LEU A 796 8.82 26.48 -0.84
CA LEU A 796 10.20 26.00 -0.68
C LEU A 796 11.21 27.10 -1.04
N PHE A 797 11.01 27.80 -2.16
CA PHE A 797 11.87 28.91 -2.57
C PHE A 797 11.83 30.12 -1.62
N GLN A 798 10.72 30.33 -0.92
CA GLN A 798 10.56 31.44 0.04
C GLN A 798 10.98 31.06 1.48
N GLY A 799 11.46 29.83 1.71
CA GLY A 799 11.78 29.33 3.05
C GLY A 799 10.58 29.34 4.01
N ARG A 800 9.36 29.32 3.47
CA ARG A 800 8.14 29.35 4.28
C ARG A 800 7.78 27.92 4.69
N PRO A 801 7.55 27.63 5.97
CA PRO A 801 7.13 26.30 6.41
C PRO A 801 5.80 25.93 5.73
N ALA A 802 5.58 24.64 5.52
CA ALA A 802 4.31 24.15 5.03
C ALA A 802 3.15 24.71 5.89
N THR A 803 2.03 25.02 5.24
CA THR A 803 0.82 25.39 6.00
C THR A 803 0.45 24.19 6.86
N LYS A 804 0.35 24.40 8.19
CA LYS A 804 -0.05 23.34 9.11
C LYS A 804 -1.30 22.65 8.54
N PRO A 805 -1.26 21.34 8.26
CA PRO A 805 -2.42 20.67 7.73
C PRO A 805 -3.58 20.85 8.71
N GLN A 806 -4.79 21.10 8.20
CA GLN A 806 -5.96 21.10 9.05
C GLN A 806 -6.12 19.69 9.63
N VAL A 807 -5.86 19.59 10.93
CA VAL A 807 -6.11 18.40 11.73
C VAL A 807 -7.62 18.28 11.88
N ARG A 808 -8.18 17.12 11.54
CA ARG A 808 -9.56 16.83 11.93
C ARG A 808 -9.54 16.75 13.45
N GLN A 809 -10.19 17.69 14.13
CA GLN A 809 -10.44 17.50 15.55
C GLN A 809 -11.38 16.30 15.67
N GLY A 810 -10.86 15.18 16.19
CA GLY A 810 -11.62 13.96 16.44
C GLY A 810 -12.66 14.22 17.50
N ARG A 811 -13.82 14.74 17.10
CA ARG A 811 -14.98 14.91 17.97
C ARG A 811 -16.23 14.62 17.16
N VAL A 812 -16.53 13.33 16.98
CA VAL A 812 -17.83 12.88 16.46
C VAL A 812 -18.97 13.22 17.45
N PHE A 813 -18.64 13.43 18.74
CA PHE A 813 -19.65 13.63 19.80
C PHE A 813 -19.72 15.02 20.43
N GLU A 814 -18.85 15.97 20.05
CA GLU A 814 -19.16 17.38 20.35
C GLU A 814 -19.89 17.98 19.17
N LYS A 815 -21.10 18.49 19.45
CA LYS A 815 -21.85 19.33 18.51
C LYS A 815 -21.03 20.58 18.19
N THR A 816 -20.14 20.49 17.21
CA THR A 816 -19.46 21.65 16.65
C THR A 816 -20.54 22.59 16.07
N PRO A 817 -20.74 23.82 16.55
CA PRO A 817 -21.92 24.60 16.16
C PRO A 817 -21.95 25.15 14.73
N GLN A 818 -21.01 24.82 13.82
CA GLN A 818 -20.82 25.64 12.60
C GLN A 818 -20.41 24.96 11.29
N LEU A 819 -20.64 23.65 11.10
CA LEU A 819 -20.55 23.06 9.75
C LEU A 819 -21.85 22.34 9.40
N THR A 820 -22.89 23.14 9.09
CA THR A 820 -24.04 22.64 8.34
C THR A 820 -23.54 21.98 7.05
N PRO A 821 -23.89 20.71 6.77
CA PRO A 821 -23.63 20.13 5.47
C PRO A 821 -24.24 21.04 4.40
N LYS A 822 -23.50 21.33 3.32
CA LYS A 822 -24.06 22.03 2.15
C LYS A 822 -25.09 21.12 1.50
N VAL A 823 -26.31 21.15 2.02
CA VAL A 823 -27.48 20.56 1.37
C VAL A 823 -27.73 21.41 0.12
N THR A 824 -27.62 20.78 -1.05
CA THR A 824 -27.93 21.45 -2.32
C THR A 824 -29.43 21.81 -2.36
N ALA A 825 -29.79 22.82 -3.16
CA ALA A 825 -31.09 23.52 -3.18
C ALA A 825 -32.35 22.69 -3.54
N SER A 826 -32.32 21.36 -3.37
CA SER A 826 -33.37 20.43 -3.77
C SER A 826 -33.87 19.53 -2.63
N THR A 827 -33.63 19.90 -1.37
CA THR A 827 -34.14 19.19 -0.20
C THR A 827 -35.30 19.98 0.40
N LEU A 828 -36.47 19.36 0.50
CA LEU A 828 -37.67 19.95 1.09
C LEU A 828 -37.93 19.26 2.44
N VAL A 829 -38.06 20.02 3.52
CA VAL A 829 -38.38 19.47 4.85
C VAL A 829 -39.75 19.96 5.27
N LEU A 830 -40.66 19.01 5.50
CA LEU A 830 -42.04 19.26 5.90
C LEU A 830 -42.19 18.92 7.38
N ASP A 831 -42.23 19.96 8.20
CA ASP A 831 -42.53 19.86 9.63
C ASP A 831 -44.05 19.98 9.82
N LEU A 832 -44.69 18.87 10.20
CA LEU A 832 -46.14 18.80 10.37
C LEU A 832 -46.56 19.06 11.83
N GLY A 833 -45.60 19.25 12.75
CA GLY A 833 -45.88 19.56 14.15
C GLY A 833 -45.96 21.07 14.37
N LYS A 834 -47.16 21.62 14.58
CA LYS A 834 -47.27 23.04 14.97
C LYS A 834 -46.65 23.25 16.36
N LYS A 835 -45.62 24.12 16.37
CA LYS A 835 -44.88 24.76 17.48
C LYS A 835 -43.59 24.05 17.93
N SER A 836 -42.49 24.39 17.27
CA SER A 836 -41.16 24.43 17.88
C SER A 836 -40.66 25.90 17.86
N PRO A 837 -40.14 26.45 18.97
CA PRO A 837 -39.61 27.81 19.00
C PRO A 837 -38.32 27.90 18.18
N GLN A 838 -38.18 29.03 17.48
CA GLN A 838 -37.08 29.35 16.57
C GLN A 838 -35.69 29.02 17.13
N THR A 839 -35.03 27.98 16.60
CA THR A 839 -33.57 27.83 16.68
C THR A 839 -32.95 28.38 15.40
N SER A 840 -32.18 29.46 15.53
CA SER A 840 -31.66 30.34 14.48
C SER A 840 -30.48 29.80 13.65
N CYS A 841 -30.31 28.48 13.52
CA CYS A 841 -29.11 27.87 12.91
C CYS A 841 -29.33 27.09 11.59
N TRP A 842 -30.38 27.40 10.82
CA TRP A 842 -30.64 26.76 9.52
C TRP A 842 -30.54 27.77 8.36
N GLY A 843 -29.46 27.70 7.57
CA GLY A 843 -29.32 28.47 6.32
C GLY A 843 -30.14 27.88 5.17
N THR A 844 -30.84 28.75 4.44
CA THR A 844 -31.51 28.56 3.13
C THR A 844 -32.09 27.16 2.84
N MET A 845 -32.98 26.68 3.72
CA MET A 845 -33.94 25.63 3.38
C MET A 845 -35.28 26.26 2.98
N HIS A 846 -35.89 25.77 1.90
CA HIS A 846 -37.26 26.16 1.56
C HIS A 846 -38.23 25.48 2.54
N ARG A 847 -38.61 26.22 3.60
CA ARG A 847 -39.79 25.91 4.39
C ARG A 847 -40.97 26.70 3.82
N PRO A 848 -42.00 26.04 3.26
CA PRO A 848 -43.23 26.74 2.93
C PRO A 848 -43.86 27.25 4.23
N ALA A 849 -44.34 28.49 4.24
CA ALA A 849 -44.89 29.14 5.42
C ALA A 849 -46.12 28.41 5.99
N ASN A 850 -46.76 27.56 5.18
CA ASN A 850 -47.86 26.69 5.59
C ASN A 850 -47.67 25.28 4.99
N PRO A 851 -47.50 24.21 5.80
CA PRO A 851 -47.28 22.86 5.29
C PRO A 851 -48.47 22.29 4.50
N GLU A 852 -49.67 22.84 4.68
CA GLU A 852 -50.89 22.44 3.96
C GLU A 852 -50.96 22.98 2.52
N SER A 853 -50.09 23.93 2.13
CA SER A 853 -50.13 24.59 0.81
C SER A 853 -49.07 24.09 -0.17
N VAL A 854 -48.35 23.01 0.12
CA VAL A 854 -47.29 22.48 -0.75
C VAL A 854 -47.91 21.74 -1.93
N SER A 855 -47.65 22.22 -3.14
CA SER A 855 -48.22 21.61 -4.34
C SER A 855 -47.48 20.30 -4.70
N TYR A 856 -48.20 19.33 -5.27
CA TYR A 856 -47.64 18.07 -5.77
C TYR A 856 -46.47 18.29 -6.76
N LYS A 857 -46.49 19.42 -7.48
CA LYS A 857 -45.46 19.81 -8.46
C LYS A 857 -44.13 20.23 -7.82
N GLU A 858 -44.17 20.73 -6.58
CA GLU A 858 -42.98 21.11 -5.80
C GLU A 858 -42.36 19.89 -5.12
N ILE A 859 -43.17 18.96 -4.60
CA ILE A 859 -42.72 17.68 -4.02
C ILE A 859 -41.97 16.85 -5.08
N ARG A 860 -42.47 16.81 -6.33
CA ARG A 860 -41.84 16.08 -7.43
C ARG A 860 -40.47 16.63 -7.86
N LYS A 861 -40.16 17.90 -7.54
CA LYS A 861 -38.87 18.53 -7.86
C LYS A 861 -37.82 18.37 -6.75
N ALA A 862 -38.24 17.94 -5.55
CA ALA A 862 -37.34 17.69 -4.44
C ALA A 862 -36.71 16.29 -4.56
N HIS A 863 -35.42 16.18 -4.28
CA HIS A 863 -34.70 14.90 -4.31
C HIS A 863 -34.86 14.11 -3.01
N ILE A 864 -35.13 14.78 -1.89
CA ILE A 864 -35.32 14.17 -0.57
C ILE A 864 -36.41 14.95 0.18
N VAL A 865 -37.36 14.24 0.79
CA VAL A 865 -38.39 14.80 1.67
C VAL A 865 -38.29 14.15 3.05
N ILE A 866 -38.09 14.96 4.09
CA ILE A 866 -38.04 14.49 5.48
C ILE A 866 -39.35 14.89 6.17
N VAL A 867 -39.99 13.93 6.82
CA VAL A 867 -41.24 14.12 7.59
C VAL A 867 -40.98 13.74 9.04
N ASP A 868 -41.23 14.68 9.94
CA ASP A 868 -41.11 14.44 11.38
C ASP A 868 -42.38 13.76 11.92
N SER A 869 -42.23 12.70 12.71
CA SER A 869 -43.37 11.94 13.23
C SER A 869 -43.89 12.58 14.51
N VAL A 870 -45.12 13.10 14.50
CA VAL A 870 -45.82 13.43 15.74
C VAL A 870 -46.80 12.30 16.06
N SER A 871 -46.38 11.39 16.93
CA SER A 871 -47.32 10.56 17.67
C SER A 871 -47.96 11.41 18.77
N ARG A 872 -49.13 11.99 18.51
CA ARG A 872 -50.02 12.47 19.58
C ARG A 872 -51.44 11.95 19.37
N VAL A 873 -51.95 11.33 20.44
CA VAL A 873 -53.37 11.06 20.64
C VAL A 873 -53.91 12.24 21.43
N GLU A 874 -54.70 13.10 20.81
CA GLU A 874 -55.49 14.10 21.51
C GLU A 874 -56.98 13.87 21.18
N GLN A 875 -57.81 13.83 22.22
CA GLN A 875 -59.29 13.83 22.14
C GLN A 875 -59.94 12.72 21.30
N GLY A 876 -59.41 11.49 21.36
CA GLY A 876 -60.09 10.33 20.77
C GLY A 876 -60.06 10.26 19.24
N MET A 877 -59.30 11.14 18.58
CA MET A 877 -58.86 10.94 17.21
C MET A 877 -57.48 10.27 17.20
N VAL A 878 -57.31 9.24 16.38
CA VAL A 878 -55.99 8.73 16.00
C VAL A 878 -55.66 9.33 14.64
N HIS A 879 -54.73 10.27 14.59
CA HIS A 879 -54.19 10.78 13.33
C HIS A 879 -53.09 9.82 12.85
N LEU A 880 -53.43 8.91 11.93
CA LEU A 880 -52.44 8.07 11.27
C LEU A 880 -51.89 8.81 10.03
N TYR A 881 -50.82 9.59 10.21
CA TYR A 881 -50.06 10.14 9.08
C TYR A 881 -49.05 9.11 8.60
N ILE A 882 -49.29 8.52 7.43
CA ILE A 882 -48.24 7.85 6.65
C ILE A 882 -48.08 8.63 5.34
N SER A 883 -47.06 9.48 5.31
CA SER A 883 -46.54 10.16 4.12
C SER A 883 -45.15 9.54 3.86
N VAL A 884 -44.68 9.24 2.64
CA VAL A 884 -44.63 10.06 1.42
C VAL A 884 -44.43 9.15 0.18
N VAL A 885 -45.04 9.53 -0.93
CA VAL A 885 -44.69 9.11 -2.30
C VAL A 885 -43.67 10.09 -2.88
N ALA A 886 -42.52 9.60 -3.38
CA ALA A 886 -42.12 9.71 -4.79
C ALA A 886 -40.69 9.17 -5.05
N LEU A 887 -40.64 8.16 -5.93
CA LEU A 887 -39.55 7.77 -6.84
C LEU A 887 -38.12 7.56 -6.26
N GLY A 888 -37.88 6.34 -5.77
CA GLY A 888 -36.72 5.57 -6.24
C GLY A 888 -35.73 5.01 -5.24
N LEU A 889 -35.61 5.52 -3.99
CA LEU A 889 -34.48 5.10 -3.11
C LEU A 889 -34.79 4.93 -1.60
N GLY A 890 -36.06 4.89 -1.17
CA GLY A 890 -36.47 4.47 0.19
C GLY A 890 -36.85 5.60 1.16
N LEU A 891 -37.54 5.24 2.27
CA LEU A 891 -38.02 6.13 3.35
C LEU A 891 -37.07 6.06 4.56
N VAL A 892 -36.81 7.21 5.21
CA VAL A 892 -36.06 7.30 6.47
C VAL A 892 -36.81 8.23 7.43
N THR A 893 -37.04 7.79 8.68
CA THR A 893 -37.64 8.65 9.71
C THR A 893 -36.63 9.67 10.22
N SER A 894 -37.07 10.79 10.84
CA SER A 894 -36.15 11.72 11.52
C SER A 894 -35.24 10.99 12.52
N ALA A 895 -35.80 10.05 13.30
CA ALA A 895 -35.05 9.27 14.28
C ALA A 895 -34.03 8.30 13.65
N ASP A 896 -34.30 7.80 12.44
CA ASP A 896 -33.36 6.96 11.70
C ASP A 896 -32.32 7.78 10.94
N TRP A 897 -32.65 9.00 10.49
CA TRP A 897 -31.72 9.90 9.81
C TRP A 897 -30.53 10.24 10.72
N ASP A 898 -30.80 10.52 11.99
CA ASP A 898 -29.75 10.76 13.00
C ASP A 898 -28.89 9.51 13.30
N ARG A 899 -29.29 8.32 12.81
CA ARG A 899 -28.56 7.05 12.97
C ARG A 899 -27.87 6.57 11.68
N VAL A 900 -28.07 7.24 10.55
CA VAL A 900 -27.60 6.80 9.21
C VAL A 900 -26.08 6.99 9.01
N GLU A 901 -25.35 7.64 9.92
CA GLU A 901 -23.88 7.74 9.80
C GLU A 901 -23.12 6.41 9.95
N SER A 902 -23.81 5.28 10.19
CA SER A 902 -23.18 3.97 10.08
C SER A 902 -24.05 2.94 9.36
N ARG A 903 -23.58 2.50 8.19
CA ARG A 903 -23.98 1.31 7.40
C ARG A 903 -25.12 1.52 6.38
N GLU A 904 -24.75 1.45 5.10
CA GLU A 904 -25.62 1.44 3.91
C GLU A 904 -26.61 0.24 3.82
N SER A 905 -26.62 -0.70 4.78
CA SER A 905 -27.25 -2.02 4.62
C SER A 905 -28.68 -2.17 5.15
N ARG A 906 -29.40 -1.09 5.46
CA ARG A 906 -30.79 -1.16 5.98
C ARG A 906 -31.86 -0.49 5.12
N ILE A 907 -31.66 -0.41 3.81
CA ILE A 907 -32.74 -0.11 2.86
C ILE A 907 -33.36 -1.44 2.40
N ARG A 908 -34.60 -1.74 2.78
CA ARG A 908 -35.32 -2.95 2.33
C ARG A 908 -36.14 -2.66 1.07
N TYR A 909 -35.86 -3.37 -0.02
CA TYR A 909 -36.59 -3.31 -1.28
C TYR A 909 -37.73 -4.35 -1.30
N TYR A 910 -38.89 -3.99 -1.87
CA TYR A 910 -39.99 -4.92 -2.15
C TYR A 910 -40.30 -4.89 -3.65
N ASP A 911 -40.32 -6.06 -4.30
CA ASP A 911 -40.67 -6.25 -5.71
C ASP A 911 -41.99 -7.04 -5.80
N PRO A 912 -43.08 -6.46 -6.34
CA PRO A 912 -44.36 -7.15 -6.52
C PRO A 912 -44.63 -7.42 -8.00
N SER A 913 -44.01 -8.46 -8.56
CA SER A 913 -44.45 -9.07 -9.82
C SER A 913 -45.01 -10.47 -9.51
N CYS A 914 -46.31 -10.54 -9.23
CA CYS A 914 -47.02 -11.81 -9.02
C CYS A 914 -48.37 -11.75 -9.74
N SER A 915 -48.64 -12.79 -10.53
CA SER A 915 -49.80 -13.04 -11.38
C SER A 915 -51.17 -12.78 -10.72
N SER A 916 -52.10 -12.23 -11.50
CA SER A 916 -53.45 -11.84 -11.09
C SER A 916 -54.34 -13.05 -10.75
N VAL A 917 -55.01 -12.98 -9.59
CA VAL A 917 -56.09 -13.91 -9.19
C VAL A 917 -57.39 -13.08 -9.17
N SER A 918 -58.42 -13.54 -9.87
CA SER A 918 -59.73 -12.87 -9.88
C SER A 918 -60.53 -13.21 -8.63
N ALA A 919 -61.11 -12.20 -7.97
CA ALA A 919 -61.99 -12.42 -6.82
C ALA A 919 -63.08 -11.35 -6.69
N LYS A 920 -64.24 -11.77 -6.19
CA LYS A 920 -65.46 -10.98 -6.07
C LYS A 920 -65.61 -10.40 -4.67
N LEU A 921 -65.87 -9.10 -4.57
CA LEU A 921 -65.99 -8.37 -3.30
C LEU A 921 -67.42 -7.88 -3.08
N TYR A 922 -68.07 -8.35 -2.02
CA TYR A 922 -69.33 -7.77 -1.55
C TYR A 922 -69.03 -6.77 -0.43
N ILE A 923 -69.60 -5.57 -0.54
CA ILE A 923 -69.50 -4.54 0.49
C ILE A 923 -70.88 -4.38 1.09
N ALA A 924 -71.03 -4.79 2.34
CA ALA A 924 -72.30 -4.79 3.03
C ALA A 924 -72.86 -3.37 3.16
N ASP A 925 -74.18 -3.22 3.05
CA ASP A 925 -74.83 -1.92 3.13
C ASP A 925 -74.60 -1.24 4.49
N SER A 926 -74.48 -2.02 5.56
CA SER A 926 -74.11 -1.51 6.89
C SER A 926 -72.72 -0.86 6.90
N PHE A 927 -71.73 -1.48 6.25
CA PHE A 927 -70.38 -0.92 6.15
C PHE A 927 -70.34 0.29 5.20
N ASN A 928 -71.15 0.26 4.13
CA ASN A 928 -71.28 1.40 3.23
C ASN A 928 -71.98 2.59 3.90
N ALA A 929 -72.95 2.35 4.78
CA ALA A 929 -73.61 3.40 5.56
C ALA A 929 -72.66 4.00 6.61
N GLU A 930 -71.84 3.17 7.26
CA GLU A 930 -70.90 3.60 8.30
C GLU A 930 -69.64 4.26 7.72
N PHE A 931 -69.14 3.78 6.56
CA PHE A 931 -67.91 4.25 5.91
C PHE A 931 -68.09 4.48 4.40
N PRO A 932 -68.98 5.41 3.99
CA PRO A 932 -69.40 5.59 2.60
C PRO A 932 -68.23 5.96 1.66
N SER A 933 -67.27 6.74 2.14
CA SER A 933 -66.09 7.13 1.34
C SER A 933 -65.16 5.95 1.06
N THR A 934 -64.93 5.07 2.05
CA THR A 934 -64.12 3.83 1.87
C THR A 934 -64.84 2.86 0.96
N ALA A 935 -66.15 2.65 1.17
CA ALA A 935 -66.95 1.74 0.36
C ALA A 935 -67.05 2.19 -1.10
N LYS A 936 -67.25 3.50 -1.36
CA LYS A 936 -67.24 4.07 -2.71
C LYS A 936 -65.89 3.89 -3.40
N LEU A 937 -64.80 4.06 -2.67
CA LEU A 937 -63.45 3.82 -3.19
C LEU A 937 -63.23 2.36 -3.57
N LEU A 938 -63.60 1.42 -2.68
CA LEU A 938 -63.46 -0.01 -2.92
C LEU A 938 -64.27 -0.46 -4.14
N ARG A 939 -65.50 0.05 -4.33
CA ARG A 939 -66.30 -0.22 -5.54
C ARG A 939 -65.68 0.38 -6.80
N HIS A 940 -65.17 1.60 -6.73
CA HIS A 940 -64.50 2.24 -7.87
C HIS A 940 -63.26 1.46 -8.32
N HIS A 941 -62.49 0.93 -7.36
CA HIS A 941 -61.37 0.03 -7.67
C HIS A 941 -61.81 -1.26 -8.34
N CYS A 942 -62.89 -1.89 -7.88
CA CYS A 942 -63.41 -3.11 -8.50
C CYS A 942 -64.07 -2.86 -9.88
N GLN A 943 -64.14 -1.61 -10.35
CA GLN A 943 -64.72 -1.23 -11.65
C GLN A 943 -63.67 -0.75 -12.67
N ASN A 944 -62.44 -0.41 -12.24
CA ASN A 944 -61.37 0.00 -13.16
C ASN A 944 -60.69 -1.23 -13.78
N ARG A 945 -60.72 -1.29 -15.12
CA ARG A 945 -60.63 -2.49 -15.98
C ARG A 945 -59.31 -3.28 -16.01
N GLU A 946 -58.31 -2.97 -15.19
CA GLU A 946 -57.01 -3.67 -15.19
C GLU A 946 -56.76 -4.54 -13.96
N ASP A 947 -57.66 -4.49 -12.97
CA ASP A 947 -57.61 -5.29 -11.75
C ASP A 947 -58.61 -6.47 -11.83
N SER A 948 -58.22 -7.66 -11.39
CA SER A 948 -58.99 -8.90 -11.49
C SER A 948 -60.20 -8.98 -10.52
N TRP A 949 -60.58 -7.89 -9.87
CA TRP A 949 -61.59 -7.86 -8.81
C TRP A 949 -62.90 -7.25 -9.29
N THR A 950 -64.02 -7.86 -8.94
CA THR A 950 -65.35 -7.34 -9.30
C THR A 950 -66.21 -7.17 -8.06
N SER A 951 -66.82 -6.00 -7.91
CA SER A 951 -67.74 -5.77 -6.80
C SER A 951 -69.11 -6.34 -7.17
N VAL A 952 -69.70 -7.12 -6.27
CA VAL A 952 -71.02 -7.73 -6.47
C VAL A 952 -72.06 -7.13 -5.54
N SER A 953 -73.32 -7.14 -5.96
CA SER A 953 -74.45 -6.53 -5.24
C SER A 953 -75.14 -7.48 -4.26
N ARG A 954 -74.89 -8.79 -4.34
CA ARG A 954 -75.40 -9.80 -3.42
C ARG A 954 -74.25 -10.46 -2.67
N ARG A 955 -74.45 -10.71 -1.38
CA ARG A 955 -73.44 -11.31 -0.49
C ARG A 955 -73.03 -12.71 -0.93
N ASP A 956 -74.00 -13.49 -1.45
CA ASP A 956 -73.80 -14.89 -1.82
C ASP A 956 -72.94 -15.07 -3.08
N ASP A 957 -72.76 -13.99 -3.86
CA ASP A 957 -71.95 -13.97 -5.08
C ASP A 957 -70.49 -13.54 -4.84
N ALA A 958 -70.10 -13.25 -3.59
CA ALA A 958 -68.77 -12.73 -3.27
C ALA A 958 -67.84 -13.76 -2.62
N ASP A 959 -66.57 -13.71 -3.02
CA ASP A 959 -65.48 -14.44 -2.36
C ASP A 959 -65.10 -13.78 -1.02
N TYR A 960 -65.28 -12.46 -0.93
CA TYR A 960 -64.98 -11.68 0.29
C TYR A 960 -66.11 -10.72 0.61
N CYS A 961 -66.53 -10.71 1.87
CA CYS A 961 -67.54 -9.80 2.39
C CYS A 961 -66.89 -8.79 3.35
N VAL A 962 -66.94 -7.50 2.99
CA VAL A 962 -66.51 -6.41 3.86
C VAL A 962 -67.74 -5.82 4.55
N ASN A 963 -67.90 -6.15 5.83
CA ASN A 963 -68.99 -5.69 6.68
C ASN A 963 -68.52 -4.96 7.95
N SER A 964 -67.22 -4.94 8.21
CA SER A 964 -66.55 -4.28 9.35
C SER A 964 -65.09 -3.91 9.01
N PHE A 965 -64.47 -3.05 9.83
CA PHE A 965 -63.06 -2.67 9.62
C PHE A 965 -62.09 -3.86 9.78
N GLU A 966 -62.41 -4.82 10.64
CA GLU A 966 -61.64 -6.04 10.82
C GLU A 966 -61.74 -6.95 9.58
N SER A 967 -62.92 -7.06 8.97
CA SER A 967 -63.09 -7.79 7.70
C SER A 967 -62.35 -7.10 6.54
N LEU A 968 -62.30 -5.76 6.50
CA LEU A 968 -61.51 -5.00 5.55
C LEU A 968 -60.01 -5.22 5.76
N HIS A 969 -59.55 -5.19 7.01
CA HIS A 969 -58.15 -5.47 7.34
C HIS A 969 -57.76 -6.90 6.93
N ASN A 970 -58.60 -7.89 7.22
CA ASN A 970 -58.36 -9.27 6.84
C ASN A 970 -58.33 -9.46 5.31
N PHE A 971 -59.23 -8.79 4.59
CA PHE A 971 -59.20 -8.73 3.13
C PHE A 971 -57.87 -8.14 2.62
N LEU A 972 -57.44 -6.98 3.13
CA LEU A 972 -56.20 -6.32 2.72
C LEU A 972 -54.93 -7.13 3.08
N VAL A 973 -54.94 -7.82 4.23
CA VAL A 973 -53.87 -8.74 4.63
C VAL A 973 -53.82 -9.97 3.72
N HIS A 974 -54.99 -10.49 3.30
CA HIS A 974 -55.07 -11.60 2.37
C HIS A 974 -54.53 -11.22 0.98
N VAL A 975 -54.92 -10.06 0.45
CA VAL A 975 -54.37 -9.47 -0.79
C VAL A 975 -52.84 -9.33 -0.69
N ARG A 976 -52.33 -8.88 0.46
CA ARG A 976 -50.89 -8.75 0.73
C ARG A 976 -50.15 -10.09 0.83
N ARG A 977 -50.84 -11.18 1.19
CA ARG A 977 -50.25 -12.54 1.26
C ARG A 977 -50.23 -13.23 -0.12
N LEU A 978 -51.23 -13.01 -0.97
CA LEU A 978 -51.22 -13.49 -2.36
C LEU A 978 -50.04 -12.91 -3.16
N SER A 979 -49.70 -11.64 -2.92
CA SER A 979 -48.50 -10.98 -3.46
C SER A 979 -47.16 -11.62 -3.04
N LYS A 980 -47.13 -12.47 -2.00
CA LYS A 980 -45.89 -13.11 -1.49
C LYS A 980 -45.68 -14.54 -1.98
N ARG A 981 -46.70 -15.24 -2.50
CA ARG A 981 -46.63 -16.68 -2.81
C ARG A 981 -46.22 -17.02 -4.26
N ASN A 982 -46.30 -16.09 -5.22
CA ASN A 982 -46.05 -16.37 -6.64
C ASN A 982 -44.71 -15.84 -7.18
N ALA A 983 -43.63 -15.91 -6.39
CA ALA A 983 -42.28 -15.57 -6.86
C ALA A 983 -41.46 -16.83 -7.22
N PRO A 984 -41.53 -17.30 -8.48
CA PRO A 984 -40.37 -17.87 -9.15
C PRO A 984 -39.98 -17.03 -10.38
N GLY A 985 -38.67 -16.92 -10.58
CA GLY A 985 -37.95 -15.94 -11.40
C GLY A 985 -38.54 -15.47 -12.74
N THR A 986 -38.29 -14.21 -13.08
CA THR A 986 -37.97 -13.72 -14.44
C THR A 986 -37.41 -12.27 -14.43
N ARG A 987 -36.95 -11.82 -15.60
CA ARG A 987 -35.93 -10.78 -15.94
C ARG A 987 -36.35 -9.30 -15.79
N PRO A 988 -35.39 -8.34 -15.76
CA PRO A 988 -35.67 -6.91 -15.63
C PRO A 988 -35.99 -6.25 -16.98
N GLY A 989 -37.13 -5.57 -17.08
CA GLY A 989 -37.47 -4.74 -18.24
C GLY A 989 -38.71 -3.87 -18.00
N GLN A 990 -38.49 -2.55 -18.01
CA GLN A 990 -39.45 -1.44 -18.12
C GLN A 990 -40.46 -1.22 -16.97
N GLY A 991 -40.30 -0.09 -16.27
CA GLY A 991 -41.28 0.43 -15.32
C GLY A 991 -41.82 1.80 -15.75
N SER A 992 -43.12 1.87 -16.00
CA SER A 992 -43.94 3.10 -15.95
C SER A 992 -44.89 2.98 -14.76
N GLY A 993 -44.75 3.86 -13.76
CA GLY A 993 -45.48 3.77 -12.49
C GLY A 993 -46.77 4.61 -12.43
N TRP A 994 -47.81 4.02 -11.85
CA TRP A 994 -49.03 4.68 -11.36
C TRP A 994 -49.23 4.36 -9.86
N HIS A 995 -49.97 5.20 -9.11
CA HIS A 995 -50.05 5.21 -7.63
C HIS A 995 -51.49 5.44 -7.13
N PHE A 996 -51.80 5.03 -5.87
CA PHE A 996 -53.12 5.18 -5.23
C PHE A 996 -53.06 5.51 -3.72
N GLY A 997 -54.11 6.13 -3.14
CA GLY A 997 -54.37 6.24 -1.68
C GLY A 997 -55.64 7.05 -1.27
N VAL A 998 -56.36 6.65 -0.20
CA VAL A 998 -57.57 7.30 0.41
C VAL A 998 -57.74 6.96 1.92
N ALA A 999 -58.43 7.83 2.70
CA ALA A 999 -58.59 7.86 4.17
C ALA A 999 -60.06 7.88 4.69
N VAL A 1000 -60.38 7.42 5.93
CA VAL A 1000 -61.71 7.54 6.62
C VAL A 1000 -61.63 7.49 8.18
N PRO A 1001 -62.57 8.14 8.96
CA PRO A 1001 -62.51 8.35 10.43
C PRO A 1001 -63.46 7.45 11.28
N LEU A 1002 -63.35 7.51 12.63
CA LEU A 1002 -64.25 6.85 13.62
C LEU A 1002 -64.64 7.80 14.77
N LEU A 1003 -65.91 7.75 15.23
CA LEU A 1003 -66.46 8.45 16.41
C LEU A 1003 -67.14 7.48 17.40
N LYS A 1004 -67.07 7.83 18.70
CA LYS A 1004 -67.40 7.03 19.90
C LYS A 1004 -68.88 7.10 20.34
N LYS A 1005 -69.32 6.08 21.09
CA LYS A 1005 -70.55 6.07 21.92
C LYS A 1005 -70.40 6.85 23.26
N PRO A 1006 -71.50 7.29 23.91
CA PRO A 1006 -71.58 8.47 24.81
C PRO A 1006 -71.36 8.16 26.31
N PRO A 1007 -71.32 9.19 27.20
CA PRO A 1007 -70.79 9.08 28.56
C PRO A 1007 -71.83 8.68 29.62
N ARG A 1008 -71.36 8.10 30.73
CA ARG A 1008 -72.11 7.96 31.99
C ARG A 1008 -71.91 9.21 32.87
N SER A 1009 -73.01 9.89 33.18
CA SER A 1009 -73.25 10.68 34.40
C SER A 1009 -74.78 10.80 34.51
N GLY A 1010 -75.47 10.73 35.65
CA GLY A 1010 -75.20 10.51 37.06
C GLY A 1010 -76.54 10.75 37.80
N ARG A 1011 -76.71 10.30 39.05
CA ARG A 1011 -77.58 11.03 40.02
C ARG A 1011 -77.32 10.64 41.47
N GLN A 1012 -77.48 11.67 42.28
CA GLN A 1012 -77.25 11.81 43.72
C GLN A 1012 -78.33 11.08 44.56
N SER A 1013 -78.04 11.03 45.87
CA SER A 1013 -78.91 10.74 47.00
C SER A 1013 -80.30 11.39 46.96
N ALA A 1014 -81.26 10.72 47.64
CA ALA A 1014 -82.59 11.09 48.18
C ALA A 1014 -83.00 12.58 48.11
N ASP A 1015 -84.25 12.98 47.85
CA ASP A 1015 -85.58 12.33 47.87
C ASP A 1015 -86.33 12.41 46.51
#